data_AF-A0A953U5K2-F1
#
_entry.id   AF-A0A953U5K2-F1
#
_cell.length_a   1.000
_cell.length_b   1.000
_cell.length_c   1.000
_cell.angle_alpha   90.00
_cell.angle_beta   90.00
_cell.angle_gamma   90.00
#
_symmetry.space_group_name_H-M   'P 1'
#
loop_
_entity.id
_entity.type
_entity.pdbx_description
1 polymer ?
#
loop_
_entity_poly.entity_id
_entity_poly.type
_entity_poly.pdbx_seq_one_letter_code
_entity_poly.pdbx_strand_id
1 'polypeptide(L)'
;MLKPHDHKTEFLVGLDVGSTTVKATVVRAATDEVLWQDYQRHETKQPEKSLEFLKRMEKEVGINRHNTRMFMTGSGGGSIADQIGAKFVQEVTAVSLAVEKMHPEVYSVIELGGQDAKIIVFKDDDETGRKKKIPSMNDKCAGGTGAVIDKINAKLKIPVAELALQRYNGIKLHKVAGKCGVFAETDINSLQKVGTPPDELMASLFEAIVLQNLSVLTRGHTLRPHVLLLGGPNSFIKGMREAWQANIPRMWQERKVEVPAGTKPEDLIKVPQNAQYFAAMGAIEFGKSEDDCVGCYHGYEKLVHYIEYGRQEEKAKSGAKGLTASDQELGGFKEAYRRKKFVPATFQTNSTVAGFIGIDGGSTSTKAVLLDENGDILCKCYQLSNGNPIQDTIEMFENLRGQVEAQKAKLEVLGVATTGYAKDILKDVLHADVALVETVAHTESALKFYEDPHVIVDVGGQDIKIIILHNGRVKDFKLNTQCSAGNGYFLQSTAEGFGMGVEQYAELAFSAQSMPIFGYGCAVFMQSDIVNFQRQGWRAEEILAGLAAVLPKNVFLYVASIPNLAALGSRFVLQGGTQNNLAVVKAEVDFINNSFRAAGKRPEIIVHEHCGESGAIGAAQESLRLWRNGQQTTFVGLDAVRKIEYRTTRNEATRCNFCKNNCLRTFIDIRTVPKDDLSFVPIQKVTKVPLMHGEQRLIIATCEKGLVEDINDMKDIKAGLDEIKGKHPNFVDMAAHEVFRPVSPRSVADPIPATKFWNKAAKERIPLIENRKKLRVGIPRVLNIYTYAPLFNGYLESLGVQPENIIYSDYTSSELYRAGASRGAIDPCFPAKIGISHVYNLIQEKHRKKPLNVIFFPMYDVLTSPLVKIVAANACPTVTATPETVKAAFTKENDVFGENNVKYLDPVLNFKDRKLFAHQMLQAWQPVLGLSLEENDRAVEAGFKALEAYEASIRRRARQVLDQLEREDRIGIVMLGRPYHHDPGLNHEILEEFQKLGYPIFSQNTLPLDEDMLERLFGEEVRAGVISHPLDISDAWKNSYSCSTNHKVWAAKFTARHPNLVALEISSFKCGHDAPIYGVVEGIIEQSGTPYFCFKDLDENKPSGSIKIRVETIDYFLRRYREEVIRKRKAAEDIDAQLAALEAELRGQSAPEAPEFEAQGMAAD
;
A
#
# COMPACT_ATOMS: atom_id res chain seq x y z
N MET A 1 -21.80 -42.52 31.14
CA MET A 1 -22.86 -42.39 30.12
C MET A 1 -24.17 -42.77 30.79
N LEU A 2 -25.13 -41.84 30.83
CA LEU A 2 -26.51 -42.15 31.24
C LEU A 2 -27.12 -43.07 30.16
N LYS A 3 -27.88 -44.09 30.56
CA LYS A 3 -28.56 -44.98 29.60
C LYS A 3 -29.68 -44.19 28.89
N PRO A 4 -29.97 -44.42 27.60
CA PRO A 4 -30.95 -43.65 26.81
C PRO A 4 -32.39 -43.63 27.37
N HIS A 5 -32.70 -44.49 28.34
CA HIS A 5 -34.06 -44.72 28.83
C HIS A 5 -34.49 -43.80 29.99
N ASP A 6 -33.57 -43.00 30.55
CA ASP A 6 -33.81 -42.12 31.72
C ASP A 6 -33.75 -40.60 31.40
N HIS A 7 -33.61 -40.21 30.12
CA HIS A 7 -33.50 -38.80 29.72
C HIS A 7 -34.74 -38.38 28.90
N LYS A 8 -35.72 -37.74 29.56
CA LYS A 8 -36.91 -37.20 28.88
C LYS A 8 -36.66 -35.74 28.53
N THR A 9 -36.34 -35.48 27.27
CA THR A 9 -36.04 -34.12 26.79
C THR A 9 -37.28 -33.22 26.89
N GLU A 10 -37.27 -32.27 27.81
CA GLU A 10 -38.28 -31.22 27.95
C GLU A 10 -37.82 -29.90 27.31
N PHE A 11 -36.51 -29.65 27.34
CA PHE A 11 -35.89 -28.41 26.88
C PHE A 11 -34.80 -28.66 25.84
N LEU A 12 -34.78 -27.81 24.81
CA LEU A 12 -33.68 -27.69 23.86
C LEU A 12 -33.03 -26.33 24.04
N VAL A 13 -31.71 -26.31 24.17
CA VAL A 13 -30.94 -25.07 24.38
C VAL A 13 -29.95 -24.89 23.25
N GLY A 14 -30.02 -23.73 22.61
CA GLY A 14 -29.03 -23.25 21.66
C GLY A 14 -28.13 -22.24 22.34
N LEU A 15 -26.82 -22.49 22.35
CA LEU A 15 -25.83 -21.57 22.90
C LEU A 15 -24.89 -21.14 21.77
N ASP A 16 -24.73 -19.85 21.53
CA ASP A 16 -23.76 -19.32 20.58
C ASP A 16 -22.73 -18.48 21.35
N VAL A 17 -21.52 -19.03 21.46
CA VAL A 17 -20.39 -18.38 22.10
C VAL A 17 -19.54 -17.74 21.00
N GLY A 18 -19.92 -16.51 20.65
CA GLY A 18 -19.23 -15.70 19.66
C GLY A 18 -17.94 -15.08 20.18
N SER A 19 -17.22 -14.34 19.32
CA SER A 19 -15.93 -13.72 19.65
C SER A 19 -16.01 -12.55 20.62
N THR A 20 -17.18 -11.92 20.73
CA THR A 20 -17.42 -10.75 21.60
C THR A 20 -18.60 -10.92 22.53
N THR A 21 -19.52 -11.85 22.23
CA THR A 21 -20.78 -12.05 22.95
C THR A 21 -21.10 -13.52 23.18
N VAL A 22 -21.83 -13.79 24.24
CA VAL A 22 -22.52 -15.06 24.48
C VAL A 22 -24.01 -14.79 24.32
N LYS A 23 -24.67 -15.63 23.54
CA LYS A 23 -26.10 -15.56 23.33
C LYS A 23 -26.70 -16.95 23.46
N ALA A 24 -27.91 -17.04 24.01
CA ALA A 24 -28.55 -18.34 24.16
C ALA A 24 -30.06 -18.24 24.04
N THR A 25 -30.66 -19.36 23.67
CA THR A 25 -32.10 -19.52 23.50
C THR A 25 -32.50 -20.86 24.10
N VAL A 26 -33.54 -20.87 24.94
CA VAL A 26 -34.15 -22.09 25.48
C VAL A 26 -35.54 -22.23 24.87
N VAL A 27 -35.82 -23.38 24.27
CA VAL A 27 -37.14 -23.69 23.74
C VAL A 27 -37.72 -24.95 24.37
N ARG A 28 -39.04 -25.00 24.46
CA ARG A 28 -39.77 -26.20 24.86
C ARG A 28 -39.72 -27.23 23.73
N ALA A 29 -39.20 -28.42 23.99
CA ALA A 29 -38.96 -29.43 22.97
C ALA A 29 -40.25 -29.88 22.23
N ALA A 30 -41.40 -29.84 22.91
CA ALA A 30 -42.69 -30.28 22.35
C ALA A 30 -43.40 -29.22 21.48
N THR A 31 -43.13 -27.92 21.69
CA THR A 31 -43.94 -26.84 21.10
C THR A 31 -43.14 -25.78 20.35
N ASP A 32 -41.80 -25.84 20.39
CA ASP A 32 -40.91 -24.80 19.86
C ASP A 32 -41.10 -23.40 20.49
N GLU A 33 -41.81 -23.31 21.61
CA GLU A 33 -42.01 -22.06 22.35
C GLU A 33 -40.69 -21.61 22.98
N VAL A 34 -40.28 -20.36 22.71
CA VAL A 34 -39.11 -19.73 23.33
C VAL A 34 -39.43 -19.34 24.76
N LEU A 35 -38.79 -20.01 25.72
CA LEU A 35 -38.99 -19.79 27.15
C LEU A 35 -37.98 -18.81 27.75
N TRP A 36 -36.81 -18.70 27.14
CA TRP A 36 -35.72 -17.86 27.63
C TRP A 36 -34.78 -17.46 26.49
N GLN A 37 -34.29 -16.22 26.53
CA GLN A 37 -33.26 -15.73 25.61
C GLN A 37 -32.47 -14.59 26.27
N ASP A 38 -31.16 -14.55 26.05
CA ASP A 38 -30.32 -13.44 26.48
C ASP A 38 -29.09 -13.29 25.55
N TYR A 39 -28.60 -12.06 25.41
CA TYR A 39 -27.47 -11.66 24.59
C TYR A 39 -26.60 -10.71 25.41
N GLN A 40 -25.38 -11.12 25.75
CA GLN A 40 -24.47 -10.29 26.55
C GLN A 40 -23.04 -10.32 26.01
N ARG A 41 -22.32 -9.21 26.20
CA ARG A 41 -20.87 -9.19 25.99
C ARG A 41 -20.19 -10.01 27.10
N HIS A 42 -19.22 -10.83 26.71
CA HIS A 42 -18.46 -11.64 27.68
C HIS A 42 -17.19 -10.95 28.18
N GLU A 43 -16.82 -9.79 27.61
CA GLU A 43 -15.64 -9.01 28.02
C GLU A 43 -14.38 -9.87 28.17
N THR A 44 -14.10 -10.68 27.15
CA THR A 44 -12.96 -11.62 27.09
C THR A 44 -13.02 -12.82 28.07
N LYS A 45 -14.11 -12.97 28.82
CA LYS A 45 -14.35 -14.06 29.79
C LYS A 45 -15.44 -15.04 29.31
N GLN A 46 -15.19 -15.71 28.18
CA GLN A 46 -16.20 -16.58 27.54
C GLN A 46 -16.67 -17.74 28.42
N PRO A 47 -15.78 -18.54 29.06
CA PRO A 47 -16.23 -19.63 29.92
C PRO A 47 -16.99 -19.14 31.16
N GLU A 48 -16.55 -18.03 31.77
CA GLU A 48 -17.20 -17.45 32.95
C GLU A 48 -18.58 -16.89 32.60
N LYS A 49 -18.72 -16.20 31.46
CA LYS A 49 -20.01 -15.70 30.99
C LYS A 49 -20.94 -16.85 30.57
N SER A 50 -20.40 -17.91 29.96
CA SER A 50 -21.18 -19.12 29.65
C SER A 50 -21.66 -19.82 30.92
N LEU A 51 -20.80 -19.89 31.96
CA LEU A 51 -21.16 -20.41 33.28
C LEU A 51 -22.27 -19.58 33.94
N GLU A 52 -22.22 -18.25 33.83
CA GLU A 52 -23.28 -17.37 34.31
C GLU A 52 -24.62 -17.66 33.62
N PHE A 53 -24.61 -17.81 32.28
CA PHE A 53 -25.80 -18.15 31.50
C PHE A 53 -26.38 -19.50 31.91
N LEU A 54 -25.53 -20.53 32.07
CA LEU A 54 -25.96 -21.86 32.51
C LEU A 54 -26.64 -21.80 33.88
N LYS A 55 -26.02 -21.14 34.87
CA LYS A 55 -26.60 -20.96 36.21
C LYS A 55 -27.94 -20.24 36.19
N ARG A 56 -28.08 -19.23 35.32
CA ARG A 56 -29.35 -18.50 35.16
C ARG A 56 -30.42 -19.36 34.50
N MET A 57 -30.11 -20.07 33.43
CA MET A 57 -31.08 -20.97 32.79
C MET A 57 -31.55 -22.07 33.74
N GLU A 58 -30.65 -22.67 34.54
CA GLU A 58 -31.04 -23.67 35.57
C GLU A 58 -32.00 -23.06 36.60
N LYS A 59 -31.73 -21.84 37.08
CA LYS A 59 -32.54 -21.16 38.09
C LYS A 59 -33.88 -20.64 37.56
N GLU A 60 -33.88 -20.05 36.38
CA GLU A 60 -35.02 -19.30 35.82
C GLU A 60 -35.98 -20.21 35.03
N VAL A 61 -35.46 -21.25 34.36
CA VAL A 61 -36.25 -22.14 33.48
C VAL A 61 -36.38 -23.56 34.06
N GLY A 62 -35.42 -24.00 34.87
CA GLY A 62 -35.40 -25.37 35.42
C GLY A 62 -34.74 -26.40 34.52
N ILE A 63 -33.86 -25.98 33.60
CA ILE A 63 -33.02 -26.91 32.85
C ILE A 63 -32.13 -27.72 33.81
N ASN A 64 -31.88 -28.99 33.51
CA ASN A 64 -30.99 -29.85 34.28
C ASN A 64 -30.49 -31.04 33.44
N ARG A 65 -29.60 -31.84 34.02
CA ARG A 65 -28.93 -32.98 33.35
C ARG A 65 -29.86 -34.13 32.91
N HIS A 66 -31.12 -34.13 33.33
CA HIS A 66 -32.09 -35.20 33.05
C HIS A 66 -33.15 -34.81 32.02
N ASN A 67 -33.32 -33.51 31.74
CA ASN A 67 -34.42 -33.01 30.89
C ASN A 67 -33.97 -32.08 29.76
N THR A 68 -32.66 -31.90 29.54
CA THR A 68 -32.13 -30.86 28.65
C THR A 68 -31.11 -31.40 27.64
N ARG A 69 -31.34 -31.09 26.36
CA ARG A 69 -30.31 -31.22 25.31
C ARG A 69 -29.78 -29.84 24.92
N MET A 70 -28.47 -29.73 24.78
CA MET A 70 -27.72 -28.52 24.48
C MET A 70 -26.92 -28.66 23.18
N PHE A 71 -27.04 -27.65 22.33
CA PHE A 71 -26.33 -27.53 21.07
C PHE A 71 -25.62 -26.19 21.06
N MET A 72 -24.31 -26.22 20.79
CA MET A 72 -23.45 -25.06 20.91
C MET A 72 -22.83 -24.70 19.57
N THR A 73 -22.77 -23.43 19.24
CA THR A 73 -22.12 -22.89 18.05
C THR A 73 -21.25 -21.69 18.42
N GLY A 74 -20.67 -21.04 17.42
CA GLY A 74 -19.82 -19.87 17.57
C GLY A 74 -18.35 -20.23 17.80
N SER A 75 -17.50 -19.23 17.59
CA SER A 75 -16.05 -19.42 17.59
C SER A 75 -15.48 -19.93 18.92
N GLY A 76 -16.12 -19.60 20.06
CA GLY A 76 -15.76 -20.07 21.40
C GLY A 76 -16.52 -21.32 21.87
N GLY A 77 -17.44 -21.85 21.07
CA GLY A 77 -18.32 -22.93 21.49
C GLY A 77 -17.62 -24.28 21.66
N GLY A 78 -16.64 -24.59 20.81
CA GLY A 78 -16.01 -25.91 20.76
C GLY A 78 -15.38 -26.35 22.08
N SER A 79 -14.56 -25.49 22.71
CA SER A 79 -13.86 -25.84 23.96
C SER A 79 -14.80 -25.92 25.18
N ILE A 80 -15.93 -25.22 25.14
CA ILE A 80 -16.91 -25.20 26.24
C ILE A 80 -17.89 -26.36 26.10
N ALA A 81 -18.25 -26.75 24.88
CA ALA A 81 -19.24 -27.78 24.59
C ALA A 81 -18.91 -29.11 25.29
N ASP A 82 -17.65 -29.57 25.18
CA ASP A 82 -17.17 -30.81 25.79
C ASP A 82 -17.26 -30.80 27.32
N GLN A 83 -17.07 -29.63 27.94
CA GLN A 83 -17.12 -29.50 29.40
C GLN A 83 -18.53 -29.71 29.94
N ILE A 84 -19.56 -29.38 29.17
CA ILE A 84 -20.96 -29.41 29.62
C ILE A 84 -21.82 -30.48 28.95
N GLY A 85 -21.25 -31.29 28.05
CA GLY A 85 -21.99 -32.32 27.30
C GLY A 85 -22.81 -31.80 26.12
N ALA A 86 -22.60 -30.54 25.72
CA ALA A 86 -23.28 -29.99 24.54
C ALA A 86 -22.65 -30.54 23.25
N LYS A 87 -23.44 -30.65 22.17
CA LYS A 87 -22.91 -30.95 20.83
C LYS A 87 -22.51 -29.65 20.12
N PHE A 88 -21.27 -29.59 19.64
CA PHE A 88 -20.84 -28.48 18.79
C PHE A 88 -21.47 -28.60 17.39
N VAL A 89 -22.03 -27.48 16.90
CA VAL A 89 -22.64 -27.32 15.60
C VAL A 89 -21.90 -26.22 14.86
N GLN A 90 -21.57 -26.47 13.60
CA GLN A 90 -20.89 -25.48 12.78
C GLN A 90 -21.85 -24.31 12.46
N GLU A 91 -21.39 -23.08 12.69
CA GLU A 91 -22.23 -21.87 12.66
C GLU A 91 -22.95 -21.61 11.33
N VAL A 92 -22.26 -21.77 10.20
CA VAL A 92 -22.88 -21.60 8.86
C VAL A 92 -24.00 -22.62 8.65
N THR A 93 -23.82 -23.84 9.16
CA THR A 93 -24.84 -24.89 9.12
C THR A 93 -26.03 -24.52 9.99
N ALA A 94 -25.78 -24.09 11.23
CA ALA A 94 -26.82 -23.64 12.15
C ALA A 94 -27.65 -22.49 11.53
N VAL A 95 -26.99 -21.42 11.09
CA VAL A 95 -27.67 -20.26 10.47
C VAL A 95 -28.46 -20.66 9.23
N SER A 96 -27.90 -21.54 8.38
CA SER A 96 -28.62 -22.02 7.19
C SER A 96 -29.91 -22.76 7.55
N LEU A 97 -29.88 -23.61 8.58
CA LEU A 97 -31.07 -24.36 9.03
C LEU A 97 -32.14 -23.43 9.62
N ALA A 98 -31.73 -22.43 10.40
CA ALA A 98 -32.65 -21.42 10.92
C ALA A 98 -33.34 -20.65 9.79
N VAL A 99 -32.59 -20.23 8.77
CA VAL A 99 -33.12 -19.50 7.62
C VAL A 99 -34.04 -20.37 6.77
N GLU A 100 -33.65 -21.61 6.46
CA GLU A 100 -34.50 -22.53 5.69
C GLU A 100 -35.85 -22.82 6.36
N LYS A 101 -35.89 -22.88 7.70
CA LYS A 101 -37.13 -23.09 8.46
C LYS A 101 -37.97 -21.83 8.58
N MET A 102 -37.36 -20.70 8.95
CA MET A 102 -38.10 -19.49 9.33
C MET A 102 -38.36 -18.55 8.16
N HIS A 103 -37.51 -18.59 7.14
CA HIS A 103 -37.53 -17.70 5.97
C HIS A 103 -37.19 -18.45 4.67
N PRO A 104 -38.01 -19.45 4.27
CA PRO A 104 -37.76 -20.27 3.09
C PRO A 104 -37.70 -19.48 1.78
N GLU A 105 -38.27 -18.26 1.74
CA GLU A 105 -38.25 -17.34 0.60
C GLU A 105 -36.87 -16.72 0.33
N VAL A 106 -35.94 -16.80 1.28
CA VAL A 106 -34.66 -16.11 1.22
C VAL A 106 -33.68 -16.84 0.31
N TYR A 107 -32.92 -16.05 -0.45
CA TYR A 107 -31.86 -16.56 -1.34
C TYR A 107 -30.47 -16.07 -0.95
N SER A 108 -30.37 -15.11 -0.04
CA SER A 108 -29.09 -14.58 0.40
C SER A 108 -29.14 -14.14 1.86
N VAL A 109 -28.16 -14.56 2.63
CA VAL A 109 -27.99 -14.18 4.04
C VAL A 109 -26.68 -13.45 4.18
N ILE A 110 -26.71 -12.31 4.86
CA ILE A 110 -25.54 -11.51 5.19
C ILE A 110 -25.49 -11.41 6.71
N GLU A 111 -24.56 -12.12 7.33
CA GLU A 111 -24.33 -12.06 8.77
C GLU A 111 -23.07 -11.26 9.06
N LEU A 112 -23.21 -10.19 9.84
CA LEU A 112 -22.10 -9.35 10.26
C LEU A 112 -21.81 -9.61 11.74
N GLY A 113 -20.69 -10.27 12.02
CA GLY A 113 -20.22 -10.59 13.36
C GLY A 113 -19.25 -9.54 13.93
N GLY A 114 -18.72 -9.84 15.12
CA GLY A 114 -17.70 -9.02 15.76
C GLY A 114 -16.34 -9.09 15.04
N GLN A 115 -15.89 -10.30 14.69
CA GLN A 115 -14.58 -10.55 14.06
C GLN A 115 -14.67 -11.17 12.66
N ASP A 116 -15.86 -11.61 12.26
CA ASP A 116 -16.11 -12.23 10.95
C ASP A 116 -17.38 -11.65 10.30
N ALA A 117 -17.52 -11.90 9.01
CA ALA A 117 -18.66 -11.57 8.18
C ALA A 117 -18.90 -12.74 7.21
N LYS A 118 -20.17 -13.07 7.00
CA LYS A 118 -20.59 -14.27 6.27
C LYS A 118 -21.63 -13.88 5.23
N ILE A 119 -21.48 -14.39 4.02
CA ILE A 119 -22.52 -14.36 2.99
C ILE A 119 -22.85 -15.80 2.60
N ILE A 120 -24.12 -16.19 2.70
CA ILE A 120 -24.61 -17.48 2.26
C ILE A 120 -25.55 -17.23 1.09
N VAL A 121 -25.17 -17.70 -0.11
CA VAL A 121 -26.04 -17.66 -1.30
C VAL A 121 -26.68 -19.03 -1.47
N PHE A 122 -28.01 -19.04 -1.55
CA PHE A 122 -28.79 -20.23 -1.84
C PHE A 122 -29.11 -20.25 -3.34
N LYS A 123 -28.78 -21.36 -4.00
CA LYS A 123 -29.14 -21.61 -5.40
C LYS A 123 -30.01 -22.85 -5.47
N ASP A 124 -31.04 -22.83 -6.28
CA ASP A 124 -31.82 -24.04 -6.53
C ASP A 124 -30.94 -25.06 -7.26
N ASP A 125 -31.02 -26.31 -6.82
CA ASP A 125 -30.38 -27.45 -7.47
C ASP A 125 -31.40 -28.10 -8.40
N ASP A 126 -31.16 -28.00 -9.71
CA ASP A 126 -32.05 -28.50 -10.76
C ASP A 126 -32.24 -30.04 -10.70
N GLU A 127 -31.31 -30.78 -10.07
CA GLU A 127 -31.37 -32.25 -9.97
C GLU A 127 -32.10 -32.74 -8.71
N THR A 128 -31.96 -32.02 -7.58
CA THR A 128 -32.47 -32.48 -6.28
C THR A 128 -33.63 -31.66 -5.72
N GLY A 129 -33.93 -30.49 -6.32
CA GLY A 129 -34.94 -29.55 -5.83
C GLY A 129 -34.60 -28.92 -4.46
N ARG A 130 -33.41 -29.18 -3.91
CA ARG A 130 -32.91 -28.58 -2.67
C ARG A 130 -32.09 -27.34 -2.98
N LYS A 131 -32.06 -26.37 -2.06
CA LYS A 131 -31.20 -25.20 -2.20
C LYS A 131 -29.73 -25.57 -1.91
N LYS A 132 -28.87 -25.53 -2.93
CA LYS A 132 -27.42 -25.59 -2.80
C LYS A 132 -26.91 -24.35 -2.07
N LYS A 133 -26.16 -24.57 -0.99
CA LYS A 133 -25.60 -23.53 -0.12
C LYS A 133 -24.19 -23.19 -0.59
N ILE A 134 -23.96 -21.93 -0.94
CA ILE A 134 -22.64 -21.40 -1.31
C ILE A 134 -22.22 -20.40 -0.23
N PRO A 135 -21.58 -20.86 0.85
CA PRO A 135 -21.10 -19.98 1.89
C PRO A 135 -19.78 -19.33 1.49
N SER A 136 -19.63 -18.08 1.91
CA SER A 136 -18.40 -17.31 1.81
C SER A 136 -18.21 -16.55 3.11
N MET A 137 -16.98 -16.54 3.60
CA MET A 137 -16.61 -15.91 4.87
C MET A 137 -15.25 -15.25 4.69
N ASN A 138 -15.02 -14.14 5.39
CA ASN A 138 -13.68 -13.58 5.50
C ASN A 138 -12.87 -14.37 6.53
N ASP A 139 -11.65 -14.78 6.17
CA ASP A 139 -10.73 -15.41 7.11
C ASP A 139 -10.13 -14.37 8.05
N LYS A 140 -10.20 -14.61 9.38
CA LYS A 140 -9.49 -13.95 10.52
C LYS A 140 -9.34 -12.42 10.50
N CYS A 141 -9.82 -11.72 9.48
CA CYS A 141 -9.53 -10.34 9.18
C CYS A 141 -10.73 -9.52 9.62
N ALA A 142 -10.57 -8.73 10.67
CA ALA A 142 -11.60 -7.82 11.14
C ALA A 142 -12.00 -6.75 10.09
N GLY A 143 -11.26 -6.60 8.98
CA GLY A 143 -11.59 -5.70 7.90
C GLY A 143 -12.99 -5.97 7.34
N GLY A 144 -13.89 -4.99 7.48
CA GLY A 144 -15.29 -5.14 7.07
C GLY A 144 -16.21 -5.78 8.11
N THR A 145 -15.85 -5.80 9.40
CA THR A 145 -16.64 -6.45 10.49
C THR A 145 -17.01 -5.46 11.60
N GLY A 146 -17.79 -5.93 12.60
CA GLY A 146 -18.20 -5.13 13.76
C GLY A 146 -17.04 -4.57 14.61
N ALA A 147 -15.91 -5.27 14.70
CA ALA A 147 -14.75 -4.80 15.47
C ALA A 147 -14.16 -3.50 14.93
N VAL A 148 -14.26 -3.24 13.62
CA VAL A 148 -13.83 -1.97 13.03
C VAL A 148 -14.74 -0.84 13.51
N ILE A 149 -16.05 -1.09 13.57
CA ILE A 149 -17.04 -0.12 14.05
C ILE A 149 -16.73 0.22 15.51
N ASP A 150 -16.53 -0.78 16.37
CA ASP A 150 -16.20 -0.58 17.79
C ASP A 150 -14.92 0.24 17.96
N LYS A 151 -13.88 -0.06 17.18
CA LYS A 151 -12.58 0.63 17.25
C LYS A 151 -12.70 2.10 16.85
N ILE A 152 -13.37 2.37 15.73
CA ILE A 152 -13.59 3.75 15.26
C ILE A 152 -14.51 4.49 16.23
N ASN A 153 -15.55 3.84 16.75
CA ASN A 153 -16.46 4.43 17.74
C ASN A 153 -15.73 4.84 19.03
N ALA A 154 -14.86 3.99 19.57
CA ALA A 154 -14.05 4.31 20.74
C ALA A 154 -13.15 5.54 20.50
N LYS A 155 -12.63 5.69 19.29
CA LYS A 155 -11.78 6.83 18.91
C LYS A 155 -12.56 8.12 18.70
N LEU A 156 -13.74 8.04 18.09
CA LEU A 156 -14.66 9.16 17.95
C LEU A 156 -15.35 9.52 19.27
N LYS A 157 -15.20 8.67 20.30
CA LYS A 157 -15.82 8.83 21.63
C LYS A 157 -17.34 8.99 21.57
N ILE A 158 -17.99 8.33 20.61
CA ILE A 158 -19.45 8.36 20.47
C ILE A 158 -20.05 7.38 21.50
N PRO A 159 -21.00 7.82 22.34
CA PRO A 159 -21.70 6.94 23.27
C PRO A 159 -22.44 5.81 22.54
N VAL A 160 -22.45 4.60 23.12
CA VAL A 160 -23.06 3.41 22.50
C VAL A 160 -24.55 3.61 22.16
N ALA A 161 -25.28 4.33 23.02
CA ALA A 161 -26.68 4.66 22.77
C ALA A 161 -26.88 5.55 21.52
N GLU A 162 -25.92 6.44 21.24
CA GLU A 162 -25.94 7.31 20.07
C GLU A 162 -25.45 6.59 18.80
N LEU A 163 -24.53 5.63 18.93
CA LEU A 163 -24.07 4.80 17.82
C LEU A 163 -25.23 4.04 17.14
N ALA A 164 -26.17 3.53 17.94
CA ALA A 164 -27.36 2.84 17.44
C ALA A 164 -28.27 3.76 16.59
N LEU A 165 -28.22 5.08 16.84
CA LEU A 165 -29.06 6.10 16.21
C LEU A 165 -28.42 6.74 14.97
N GLN A 166 -27.09 6.70 14.84
CA GLN A 166 -26.38 6.26 13.63
C GLN A 166 -27.19 6.27 12.32
N ARG A 167 -27.18 7.33 11.50
CA ARG A 167 -27.82 7.34 10.16
C ARG A 167 -26.79 7.23 9.05
N TYR A 168 -27.25 6.75 7.89
CA TYR A 168 -26.49 6.73 6.64
C TYR A 168 -27.22 7.55 5.57
N ASN A 169 -28.54 7.44 5.49
CA ASN A 169 -29.33 8.19 4.51
C ASN A 169 -29.30 9.69 4.78
N GLY A 170 -29.03 10.49 3.74
CA GLY A 170 -28.96 11.95 3.84
C GLY A 170 -27.68 12.50 4.47
N ILE A 171 -26.71 11.63 4.82
CA ILE A 171 -25.40 12.02 5.35
C ILE A 171 -24.38 12.08 4.22
N LYS A 172 -23.47 13.05 4.30
CA LYS A 172 -22.39 13.20 3.33
C LYS A 172 -21.34 12.11 3.54
N LEU A 173 -21.05 11.35 2.49
CA LEU A 173 -20.05 10.28 2.53
C LEU A 173 -18.68 10.79 2.08
N HIS A 174 -17.65 10.33 2.77
CA HIS A 174 -16.24 10.53 2.48
C HIS A 174 -15.60 9.21 2.07
N LYS A 175 -14.48 9.29 1.37
CA LYS A 175 -13.71 8.10 1.00
C LYS A 175 -13.00 7.57 2.25
N VAL A 176 -13.37 6.36 2.67
CA VAL A 176 -12.73 5.61 3.76
C VAL A 176 -12.42 4.20 3.25
N ALA A 177 -11.25 3.65 3.60
CA ALA A 177 -10.88 2.29 3.24
C ALA A 177 -11.75 1.25 3.99
N GLY A 178 -12.39 0.33 3.25
CA GLY A 178 -13.22 -0.73 3.83
C GLY A 178 -12.50 -2.05 4.12
N LYS A 179 -11.31 -2.25 3.52
CA LYS A 179 -10.57 -3.53 3.53
C LYS A 179 -9.93 -3.89 4.86
N CYS A 180 -9.55 -2.90 5.66
CA CYS A 180 -8.75 -3.11 6.87
C CYS A 180 -9.09 -2.04 7.92
N GLY A 181 -9.32 -2.47 9.17
CA GLY A 181 -9.65 -1.56 10.26
C GLY A 181 -8.55 -0.54 10.58
N VAL A 182 -7.29 -0.86 10.27
CA VAL A 182 -6.17 0.09 10.43
C VAL A 182 -6.22 1.19 9.39
N PHE A 183 -6.43 0.86 8.12
CA PHE A 183 -6.53 1.85 7.05
C PHE A 183 -7.78 2.71 7.21
N ALA A 184 -8.91 2.10 7.58
CA ALA A 184 -10.12 2.81 7.95
C ALA A 184 -9.82 3.82 9.07
N GLU A 185 -9.10 3.40 10.11
CA GLU A 185 -8.70 4.29 11.20
C GLU A 185 -7.78 5.42 10.75
N THR A 186 -6.78 5.16 9.90
CA THR A 186 -5.90 6.19 9.36
C THR A 186 -6.69 7.21 8.54
N ASP A 187 -7.58 6.78 7.65
CA ASP A 187 -8.43 7.67 6.85
C ASP A 187 -9.36 8.50 7.75
N ILE A 188 -9.98 7.85 8.75
CA ILE A 188 -10.83 8.52 9.74
C ILE A 188 -10.03 9.54 10.55
N ASN A 189 -8.79 9.23 10.96
CA ASN A 189 -7.93 10.19 11.68
C ASN A 189 -7.57 11.38 10.80
N SER A 190 -7.20 11.13 9.54
CA SER A 190 -6.92 12.19 8.59
C SER A 190 -8.14 13.08 8.41
N LEU A 191 -9.33 12.50 8.23
CA LEU A 191 -10.60 13.22 8.10
C LEU A 191 -11.00 13.95 9.40
N GLN A 192 -10.73 13.38 10.57
CA GLN A 192 -10.98 13.99 11.87
C GLN A 192 -10.04 15.17 12.12
N LYS A 193 -8.74 15.03 11.82
CA LYS A 193 -7.73 16.12 11.93
C LYS A 193 -8.05 17.31 11.04
N VAL A 194 -8.76 17.07 9.95
CA VAL A 194 -9.25 18.16 9.09
C VAL A 194 -10.64 18.66 9.53
N GLY A 195 -11.28 18.08 10.56
CA GLY A 195 -12.52 18.60 11.15
C GLY A 195 -13.81 18.06 10.55
N THR A 196 -13.80 16.85 9.97
CA THR A 196 -15.03 16.19 9.48
C THR A 196 -15.90 15.74 10.67
N PRO A 197 -17.23 15.98 10.66
CA PRO A 197 -18.15 15.60 11.74
C PRO A 197 -18.20 14.07 12.01
N PRO A 198 -18.36 13.63 13.27
CA PRO A 198 -18.39 12.20 13.64
C PRO A 198 -19.47 11.36 12.94
N ASP A 199 -20.64 11.94 12.63
CA ASP A 199 -21.74 11.29 11.92
C ASP A 199 -21.39 11.04 10.44
N GLU A 200 -20.76 12.01 9.77
CA GLU A 200 -20.23 11.84 8.41
C GLU A 200 -19.14 10.75 8.36
N LEU A 201 -18.26 10.71 9.37
CA LEU A 201 -17.22 9.70 9.52
C LEU A 201 -17.82 8.29 9.69
N MET A 202 -18.84 8.13 10.54
CA MET A 202 -19.51 6.84 10.75
C MET A 202 -20.30 6.36 9.53
N ALA A 203 -21.03 7.24 8.86
CA ALA A 203 -21.74 6.90 7.63
C ALA A 203 -20.79 6.44 6.52
N SER A 204 -19.64 7.11 6.39
CA SER A 204 -18.57 6.75 5.45
C SER A 204 -17.96 5.38 5.76
N LEU A 205 -17.81 5.05 7.05
CA LEU A 205 -17.34 3.74 7.49
C LEU A 205 -18.36 2.63 7.14
N PHE A 206 -19.66 2.87 7.34
CA PHE A 206 -20.70 1.91 6.96
C PHE A 206 -20.68 1.60 5.46
N GLU A 207 -20.58 2.64 4.61
CA GLU A 207 -20.42 2.47 3.15
C GLU A 207 -19.21 1.60 2.82
N ALA A 208 -18.07 1.90 3.43
CA ALA A 208 -16.83 1.19 3.18
C ALA A 208 -16.93 -0.30 3.57
N ILE A 209 -17.57 -0.61 4.70
CA ILE A 209 -17.81 -1.99 5.17
C ILE A 209 -18.74 -2.74 4.20
N VAL A 210 -19.86 -2.13 3.78
CA VAL A 210 -20.83 -2.78 2.88
C VAL A 210 -20.21 -3.07 1.52
N LEU A 211 -19.55 -2.09 0.89
CA LEU A 211 -18.91 -2.26 -0.41
C LEU A 211 -17.80 -3.31 -0.37
N GLN A 212 -17.04 -3.37 0.73
CA GLN A 212 -16.01 -4.38 0.91
C GLN A 212 -16.60 -5.80 0.96
N ASN A 213 -17.66 -6.01 1.74
CA ASN A 213 -18.33 -7.30 1.84
C ASN A 213 -18.94 -7.71 0.48
N LEU A 214 -19.58 -6.78 -0.22
CA LEU A 214 -20.12 -7.04 -1.57
C LEU A 214 -19.04 -7.36 -2.60
N SER A 215 -17.86 -6.75 -2.50
CA SER A 215 -16.76 -7.00 -3.44
C SER A 215 -16.04 -8.32 -3.19
N VAL A 216 -15.89 -8.75 -1.92
CA VAL A 216 -15.04 -9.89 -1.56
C VAL A 216 -15.84 -11.15 -1.25
N LEU A 217 -16.92 -11.03 -0.47
CA LEU A 217 -17.64 -12.21 0.01
C LEU A 217 -18.63 -12.76 -1.01
N THR A 218 -19.07 -11.97 -1.98
CA THR A 218 -19.92 -12.49 -3.06
C THR A 218 -19.18 -13.43 -4.02
N ARG A 219 -17.84 -13.31 -4.13
CA ARG A 219 -16.98 -14.11 -5.03
C ARG A 219 -17.53 -14.19 -6.48
N GLY A 220 -18.07 -13.05 -6.93
CA GLY A 220 -18.67 -12.90 -8.25
C GLY A 220 -20.12 -13.36 -8.37
N HIS A 221 -20.72 -13.93 -7.32
CA HIS A 221 -22.15 -14.30 -7.30
C HIS A 221 -23.05 -13.09 -7.10
N THR A 222 -24.17 -13.07 -7.82
CA THR A 222 -25.24 -12.08 -7.60
C THR A 222 -26.14 -12.48 -6.44
N LEU A 223 -26.30 -11.60 -5.44
CA LEU A 223 -27.32 -11.79 -4.39
C LEU A 223 -28.70 -11.66 -5.04
N ARG A 224 -29.63 -12.58 -4.76
CA ARG A 224 -30.99 -12.56 -5.31
C ARG A 224 -31.96 -11.81 -4.36
N PRO A 225 -33.14 -11.38 -4.84
CA PRO A 225 -34.15 -10.75 -4.00
C PRO A 225 -34.52 -11.62 -2.80
N HIS A 226 -34.99 -10.98 -1.72
CA HIS A 226 -35.14 -11.56 -0.38
C HIS A 226 -33.79 -11.85 0.31
N VAL A 227 -33.20 -10.79 0.86
CA VAL A 227 -31.93 -10.81 1.59
C VAL A 227 -32.19 -10.63 3.08
N LEU A 228 -31.64 -11.53 3.90
CA LEU A 228 -31.62 -11.36 5.36
C LEU A 228 -30.30 -10.78 5.85
N LEU A 229 -30.42 -9.75 6.68
CA LEU A 229 -29.32 -9.15 7.40
C LEU A 229 -29.34 -9.66 8.85
N LEU A 230 -28.32 -10.44 9.23
CA LEU A 230 -28.16 -11.05 10.55
C LEU A 230 -26.94 -10.47 11.29
N GLY A 231 -26.86 -10.77 12.59
CA GLY A 231 -25.74 -10.35 13.45
C GLY A 231 -25.91 -9.00 14.13
N GLY A 232 -25.07 -8.72 15.13
CA GLY A 232 -25.21 -7.58 16.04
C GLY A 232 -25.23 -6.22 15.35
N PRO A 233 -24.19 -5.84 14.58
CA PRO A 233 -24.15 -4.57 13.85
C PRO A 233 -25.38 -4.34 12.95
N ASN A 234 -25.82 -5.36 12.20
CA ASN A 234 -27.02 -5.26 11.37
C ASN A 234 -28.30 -5.10 12.20
N SER A 235 -28.35 -5.69 13.40
CA SER A 235 -29.52 -5.63 14.28
C SER A 235 -29.64 -4.29 15.02
N PHE A 236 -28.53 -3.78 15.55
CA PHE A 236 -28.53 -2.65 16.50
C PHE A 236 -28.17 -1.31 15.86
N ILE A 237 -27.45 -1.28 14.74
CA ILE A 237 -26.99 -0.03 14.12
C ILE A 237 -27.87 0.30 12.91
N LYS A 238 -28.63 1.39 13.02
CA LYS A 238 -29.55 1.79 11.95
C LYS A 238 -28.82 2.12 10.63
N GLY A 239 -27.74 2.89 10.69
CA GLY A 239 -26.97 3.30 9.52
C GLY A 239 -26.38 2.13 8.73
N MET A 240 -26.02 1.03 9.40
CA MET A 240 -25.54 -0.18 8.72
C MET A 240 -26.63 -0.83 7.86
N ARG A 241 -27.86 -0.93 8.38
CA ARG A 241 -29.01 -1.43 7.62
C ARG A 241 -29.30 -0.56 6.39
N GLU A 242 -29.30 0.76 6.60
CA GLU A 242 -29.52 1.74 5.53
C GLU A 242 -28.44 1.62 4.43
N ALA A 243 -27.17 1.41 4.80
CA ALA A 243 -26.08 1.23 3.84
C ALA A 243 -26.25 -0.04 2.98
N TRP A 244 -26.68 -1.17 3.57
CA TRP A 244 -27.04 -2.38 2.81
C TRP A 244 -28.20 -2.14 1.85
N GLN A 245 -29.26 -1.49 2.35
CA GLN A 245 -30.46 -1.15 1.60
C GLN A 245 -30.18 -0.18 0.44
N ALA A 246 -29.14 0.65 0.53
CA ALA A 246 -28.73 1.53 -0.56
C ALA A 246 -27.88 0.84 -1.64
N ASN A 247 -27.06 -0.15 -1.27
CA ASN A 247 -26.06 -0.72 -2.17
C ASN A 247 -26.49 -2.00 -2.89
N ILE A 248 -27.25 -2.89 -2.24
CA ILE A 248 -27.75 -4.12 -2.88
C ILE A 248 -28.65 -3.80 -4.09
N PRO A 249 -29.60 -2.84 -4.02
CA PRO A 249 -30.43 -2.49 -5.18
C PRO A 249 -29.63 -1.95 -6.36
N ARG A 250 -28.54 -1.20 -6.11
CA ARG A 250 -27.63 -0.74 -7.18
C ARG A 250 -27.01 -1.91 -7.94
N MET A 251 -26.58 -2.94 -7.20
CA MET A 251 -26.05 -4.17 -7.79
C MET A 251 -27.13 -4.92 -8.59
N TRP A 252 -28.36 -5.02 -8.07
CA TRP A 252 -29.49 -5.61 -8.81
C TRP A 252 -29.78 -4.88 -10.11
N GLN A 253 -29.77 -3.55 -10.09
CA GLN A 253 -29.96 -2.73 -11.29
C GLN A 253 -28.82 -2.93 -12.29
N GLU A 254 -27.57 -2.98 -11.83
CA GLU A 254 -26.39 -3.20 -12.69
C GLU A 254 -26.43 -4.59 -13.35
N ARG A 255 -26.80 -5.61 -12.57
CA ARG A 255 -26.83 -7.01 -13.02
C ARG A 255 -28.19 -7.45 -13.59
N LYS A 256 -29.12 -6.51 -13.82
CA LYS A 256 -30.47 -6.74 -14.36
C LYS A 256 -31.23 -7.85 -13.62
N VAL A 257 -31.10 -7.89 -12.30
CA VAL A 257 -31.84 -8.84 -11.46
C VAL A 257 -33.30 -8.44 -11.43
N GLU A 258 -34.19 -9.38 -11.75
CA GLU A 258 -35.63 -9.17 -11.65
C GLU A 258 -36.04 -8.96 -10.18
N VAL A 259 -36.75 -7.87 -9.92
CA VAL A 259 -37.30 -7.55 -8.60
C VAL A 259 -38.81 -7.76 -8.66
N PRO A 260 -39.43 -8.44 -7.67
CA PRO A 260 -40.87 -8.65 -7.63
C PRO A 260 -41.68 -7.36 -7.83
N ALA A 261 -42.66 -7.40 -8.74
CA ALA A 261 -43.48 -6.24 -9.09
C ALA A 261 -44.23 -5.67 -7.86
N GLY A 262 -44.28 -4.34 -7.75
CA GLY A 262 -45.00 -3.63 -6.68
C GLY A 262 -44.27 -3.56 -5.32
N THR A 263 -43.04 -4.08 -5.21
CA THR A 263 -42.23 -3.99 -3.99
C THR A 263 -41.06 -3.04 -4.18
N LYS A 264 -40.74 -2.20 -3.19
CA LYS A 264 -39.52 -1.41 -3.27
C LYS A 264 -38.31 -2.31 -3.05
N PRO A 265 -37.22 -2.18 -3.84
CA PRO A 265 -36.04 -3.02 -3.68
C PRO A 265 -35.48 -3.04 -2.25
N GLU A 266 -35.50 -1.90 -1.54
CA GLU A 266 -35.05 -1.84 -0.16
C GLU A 266 -35.88 -2.69 0.81
N ASP A 267 -37.17 -2.92 0.54
CA ASP A 267 -38.08 -3.69 1.39
C ASP A 267 -37.78 -5.20 1.33
N LEU A 268 -37.03 -5.65 0.31
CA LEU A 268 -36.59 -7.03 0.15
C LEU A 268 -35.31 -7.33 0.94
N ILE A 269 -34.75 -6.34 1.64
CA ILE A 269 -33.55 -6.46 2.47
C ILE A 269 -33.97 -6.22 3.91
N LYS A 270 -34.07 -7.30 4.69
CA LYS A 270 -34.73 -7.28 6.00
C LYS A 270 -33.80 -7.75 7.11
N VAL A 271 -33.95 -7.13 8.27
CA VAL A 271 -33.46 -7.67 9.54
C VAL A 271 -34.64 -8.39 10.20
N PRO A 272 -34.60 -9.71 10.38
CA PRO A 272 -35.70 -10.45 10.98
C PRO A 272 -35.81 -10.16 12.48
N GLN A 273 -36.95 -10.48 13.07
CA GLN A 273 -37.08 -10.47 14.53
C GLN A 273 -36.10 -11.48 15.12
N ASN A 274 -35.44 -11.14 16.22
CA ASN A 274 -34.43 -11.99 16.86
C ASN A 274 -33.20 -12.30 15.98
N ALA A 275 -32.87 -11.44 15.01
CA ALA A 275 -31.72 -11.59 14.10
C ALA A 275 -30.38 -11.92 14.78
N GLN A 276 -30.19 -11.51 16.03
CA GLN A 276 -29.01 -11.83 16.83
C GLN A 276 -28.94 -13.31 17.23
N TYR A 277 -30.06 -14.03 17.34
CA TYR A 277 -30.15 -15.41 17.87
C TYR A 277 -30.19 -16.50 16.79
N PHE A 278 -30.15 -16.17 15.50
CA PHE A 278 -30.31 -17.14 14.41
C PHE A 278 -29.33 -18.33 14.48
N ALA A 279 -28.08 -18.09 14.88
CA ALA A 279 -27.10 -19.16 15.08
C ALA A 279 -27.50 -20.10 16.24
N ALA A 280 -27.95 -19.55 17.38
CA ALA A 280 -28.40 -20.34 18.53
C ALA A 280 -29.67 -21.14 18.20
N MET A 281 -30.65 -20.51 17.54
CA MET A 281 -31.87 -21.18 17.09
C MET A 281 -31.55 -22.27 16.05
N GLY A 282 -30.62 -22.00 15.15
CA GLY A 282 -30.13 -22.95 14.16
C GLY A 282 -29.46 -24.19 14.78
N ALA A 283 -28.72 -24.00 15.88
CA ALA A 283 -28.13 -25.10 16.62
C ALA A 283 -29.21 -26.00 17.26
N ILE A 284 -30.31 -25.41 17.73
CA ILE A 284 -31.50 -26.17 18.19
C ILE A 284 -32.11 -26.96 17.05
N GLU A 285 -32.31 -26.36 15.87
CA GLU A 285 -32.87 -27.05 14.70
C GLU A 285 -31.99 -28.21 14.24
N PHE A 286 -30.67 -28.03 14.25
CA PHE A 286 -29.72 -29.11 14.03
C PHE A 286 -29.95 -30.25 15.04
N GLY A 287 -30.08 -29.92 16.32
CA GLY A 287 -30.30 -30.89 17.39
C GLY A 287 -31.57 -31.72 17.28
N LYS A 288 -32.63 -31.20 16.65
CA LYS A 288 -33.87 -31.97 16.41
C LYS A 288 -33.69 -33.10 15.40
N SER A 289 -32.71 -32.98 14.50
CA SER A 289 -32.37 -34.04 13.56
C SER A 289 -31.45 -35.12 14.15
N GLU A 290 -30.95 -34.90 15.36
CA GLU A 290 -29.99 -35.78 16.03
C GLU A 290 -30.69 -36.73 17.01
N ASP A 291 -30.10 -37.91 17.19
CA ASP A 291 -30.58 -38.92 18.14
C ASP A 291 -30.74 -38.36 19.56
N ASP A 292 -31.73 -38.85 20.31
CA ASP A 292 -32.09 -38.34 21.64
C ASP A 292 -30.96 -38.41 22.69
N CYS A 293 -29.95 -39.25 22.46
CA CYS A 293 -28.76 -39.37 23.31
C CYS A 293 -27.68 -38.32 23.02
N VAL A 294 -27.84 -37.51 21.97
CA VAL A 294 -26.85 -36.54 21.51
C VAL A 294 -27.12 -35.17 22.12
N GLY A 295 -26.05 -34.55 22.64
CA GLY A 295 -26.10 -33.22 23.24
C GLY A 295 -26.73 -33.18 24.64
N CYS A 296 -26.80 -34.30 25.37
CA CYS A 296 -27.34 -34.32 26.74
C CYS A 296 -26.48 -33.45 27.68
N TYR A 297 -27.10 -32.45 28.30
CA TYR A 297 -26.42 -31.57 29.25
C TYR A 297 -25.94 -32.35 30.49
N HIS A 298 -24.68 -32.15 30.89
CA HIS A 298 -24.07 -32.87 32.02
C HIS A 298 -24.02 -32.07 33.33
N GLY A 299 -24.41 -30.80 33.33
CA GLY A 299 -24.15 -29.85 34.42
C GLY A 299 -22.92 -28.96 34.15
N TYR A 300 -22.79 -27.87 34.92
CA TYR A 300 -21.72 -26.88 34.73
C TYR A 300 -20.46 -27.14 35.57
N GLU A 301 -20.42 -28.20 36.40
CA GLU A 301 -19.35 -28.42 37.40
C GLU A 301 -17.98 -28.65 36.76
N LYS A 302 -17.92 -29.36 35.62
CA LYS A 302 -16.68 -29.53 34.84
C LYS A 302 -16.18 -28.22 34.25
N LEU A 303 -17.08 -27.33 33.84
CA LEU A 303 -16.72 -26.00 33.34
C LEU A 303 -16.08 -25.15 34.45
N VAL A 304 -16.55 -25.28 35.70
CA VAL A 304 -15.91 -24.64 36.87
C VAL A 304 -14.47 -25.16 37.05
N HIS A 305 -14.28 -26.47 37.04
CA HIS A 305 -12.95 -27.08 37.16
C HIS A 305 -12.01 -26.64 36.01
N TYR A 306 -12.52 -26.56 34.79
CA TYR A 306 -11.77 -26.07 33.63
C TYR A 306 -11.31 -24.61 33.81
N ILE A 307 -12.17 -23.74 34.37
CA ILE A 307 -11.84 -22.34 34.66
C ILE A 307 -10.75 -22.22 35.73
N GLU A 308 -10.83 -23.02 36.80
CA GLU A 308 -9.95 -22.91 37.97
C GLU A 308 -8.57 -23.57 37.77
N TYR A 309 -8.50 -24.74 37.11
CA TYR A 309 -7.27 -25.55 37.05
C TYR A 309 -6.84 -25.93 35.62
N GLY A 310 -7.79 -26.27 34.73
CA GLY A 310 -7.48 -26.82 33.39
C GLY A 310 -6.70 -25.87 32.47
N ARG A 311 -6.89 -24.55 32.61
CA ARG A 311 -6.23 -23.54 31.76
C ARG A 311 -4.70 -23.49 31.92
N GLN A 312 -4.17 -23.76 33.12
CA GLN A 312 -2.73 -23.68 33.35
C GLN A 312 -1.96 -24.78 32.61
N GLU A 313 -2.53 -25.99 32.52
CA GLU A 313 -1.92 -27.10 31.79
C GLU A 313 -1.96 -26.91 30.26
N GLU A 314 -3.03 -26.32 29.72
CA GLU A 314 -3.11 -25.97 28.29
C GLU A 314 -2.12 -24.87 27.91
N LYS A 315 -1.95 -23.85 28.77
CA LYS A 315 -0.95 -22.80 28.59
C LYS A 315 0.47 -23.36 28.54
N ALA A 316 0.80 -24.28 29.45
CA ALA A 316 2.13 -24.89 29.50
C ALA A 316 2.46 -25.70 28.24
N LYS A 317 1.46 -26.28 27.56
CA LYS A 317 1.64 -27.03 26.30
C LYS A 317 1.74 -26.13 25.06
N SER A 318 1.16 -24.93 25.09
CA SER A 318 0.98 -24.06 23.90
C SER A 318 1.81 -22.76 23.93
N GLY A 319 2.36 -22.39 25.09
CA GLY A 319 3.12 -21.17 25.31
C GLY A 319 4.63 -21.27 25.09
N ALA A 320 5.28 -20.12 24.98
CA ALA A 320 6.72 -19.98 25.10
C ALA A 320 7.12 -19.57 26.52
N LYS A 321 8.41 -19.72 26.86
CA LYS A 321 9.00 -19.13 28.06
C LYS A 321 8.94 -17.60 27.98
N GLY A 322 8.94 -16.92 29.12
CA GLY A 322 9.03 -15.46 29.18
C GLY A 322 10.27 -14.89 28.48
N LEU A 323 10.35 -13.56 28.37
CA LEU A 323 11.42 -12.84 27.66
C LEU A 323 12.83 -13.06 28.26
N THR A 324 12.90 -13.50 29.53
CA THR A 324 14.15 -13.85 30.21
C THR A 324 13.98 -15.15 30.98
N ALA A 325 15.07 -15.91 31.11
CA ALA A 325 15.07 -17.19 31.84
C ALA A 325 15.34 -17.03 33.35
N SER A 326 15.93 -15.91 33.77
CA SER A 326 16.24 -15.63 35.18
C SER A 326 16.45 -14.13 35.44
N ASP A 327 16.32 -13.71 36.70
CA ASP A 327 16.62 -12.34 37.13
C ASP A 327 18.09 -11.96 36.88
N GLN A 328 19.00 -12.93 36.89
CA GLN A 328 20.41 -12.70 36.57
C GLN A 328 20.61 -12.34 35.08
N GLU A 329 19.91 -13.03 34.18
CA GLU A 329 19.91 -12.69 32.75
C GLU A 329 19.33 -11.29 32.52
N LEU A 330 18.20 -10.99 33.18
CA LEU A 330 17.57 -9.67 33.09
C LEU A 330 18.49 -8.57 33.61
N GLY A 331 19.16 -8.78 34.75
CA GLY A 331 20.13 -7.85 35.31
C GLY A 331 21.30 -7.59 34.36
N GLY A 332 21.88 -8.65 33.78
CA GLY A 332 22.96 -8.54 32.79
C GLY A 332 22.52 -7.81 31.52
N PHE A 333 21.31 -8.05 31.03
CA PHE A 333 20.75 -7.34 29.89
C PHE A 333 20.50 -5.86 30.18
N LYS A 334 19.88 -5.54 31.32
CA LYS A 334 19.63 -4.15 31.75
C LYS A 334 20.93 -3.37 31.91
N GLU A 335 22.03 -4.01 32.31
CA GLU A 335 23.36 -3.39 32.36
C GLU A 335 23.95 -3.17 30.96
N ALA A 336 23.94 -4.20 30.10
CA ALA A 336 24.52 -4.14 28.76
C ALA A 336 23.85 -3.10 27.85
N TYR A 337 22.53 -2.88 28.01
CA TYR A 337 21.74 -1.93 27.24
C TYR A 337 21.32 -0.71 28.08
N ARG A 338 22.00 -0.45 29.22
CA ARG A 338 21.78 0.77 29.99
C ARG A 338 22.16 1.97 29.16
N ARG A 339 21.20 2.86 28.93
CA ARG A 339 21.47 4.14 28.26
C ARG A 339 22.27 5.07 29.15
N LYS A 340 23.23 5.77 28.55
CA LYS A 340 23.97 6.85 29.20
C LYS A 340 22.98 7.96 29.57
N LYS A 341 22.94 8.34 30.85
CA LYS A 341 22.11 9.46 31.29
C LYS A 341 22.65 10.74 30.64
N PHE A 342 21.79 11.44 29.91
CA PHE A 342 22.15 12.75 29.36
C PHE A 342 22.38 13.76 30.49
N VAL A 343 23.48 14.49 30.40
CA VAL A 343 23.80 15.60 31.30
C VAL A 343 23.75 16.87 30.46
N PRO A 344 22.81 17.79 30.73
CA PRO A 344 22.74 19.07 30.03
C PRO A 344 24.04 19.87 30.18
N ALA A 345 24.38 20.65 29.15
CA ALA A 345 25.56 21.51 29.19
C ALA A 345 25.44 22.59 30.28
N THR A 346 26.56 22.90 30.93
CA THR A 346 26.67 23.99 31.89
C THR A 346 27.20 25.24 31.21
N PHE A 347 26.51 26.37 31.36
CA PHE A 347 26.87 27.62 30.70
C PHE A 347 27.45 28.63 31.68
N GLN A 348 28.36 29.47 31.20
CA GLN A 348 28.88 30.58 32.01
C GLN A 348 27.84 31.69 32.11
N THR A 349 27.69 32.28 33.31
CA THR A 349 26.80 33.42 33.52
C THR A 349 27.18 34.58 32.59
N ASN A 350 26.19 35.19 31.96
CA ASN A 350 26.30 36.26 30.96
C ASN A 350 27.04 35.87 29.66
N SER A 351 27.24 34.58 29.38
CA SER A 351 27.74 34.12 28.09
C SER A 351 26.63 34.04 27.04
N THR A 352 27.01 34.12 25.77
CA THR A 352 26.14 33.80 24.64
C THR A 352 26.40 32.36 24.22
N VAL A 353 25.35 31.55 24.21
CA VAL A 353 25.35 30.17 23.74
C VAL A 353 24.79 30.19 22.32
N ALA A 354 25.68 30.09 21.34
CA ALA A 354 25.30 30.02 19.92
C ALA A 354 25.12 28.56 19.50
N GLY A 355 24.05 28.25 18.76
CA GLY A 355 23.81 26.88 18.33
C GLY A 355 22.71 26.67 17.29
N PHE A 356 22.53 25.41 16.91
CA PHE A 356 21.63 24.95 15.86
C PHE A 356 20.48 24.16 16.46
N ILE A 357 19.25 24.51 16.10
CA ILE A 357 18.06 23.84 16.62
C ILE A 357 17.51 22.86 15.60
N GLY A 358 17.30 21.62 16.01
CA GLY A 358 16.59 20.62 15.22
C GLY A 358 15.26 20.27 15.88
N ILE A 359 14.20 20.21 15.09
CA ILE A 359 12.84 19.94 15.58
C ILE A 359 12.27 18.74 14.82
N ASP A 360 11.86 17.72 15.54
CA ASP A 360 11.12 16.58 15.01
C ASP A 360 9.65 16.67 15.44
N GLY A 361 8.81 17.20 14.54
CA GLY A 361 7.37 17.28 14.70
C GLY A 361 6.68 15.98 14.26
N GLY A 362 6.86 14.92 15.03
CA GLY A 362 6.32 13.59 14.75
C GLY A 362 4.82 13.45 14.99
N SER A 363 4.22 12.35 14.54
CA SER A 363 2.77 12.09 14.64
C SER A 363 2.24 11.87 16.06
N THR A 364 3.12 11.42 16.97
CA THR A 364 2.78 11.02 18.35
C THR A 364 3.51 11.88 19.40
N SER A 365 4.58 12.56 18.99
CA SER A 365 5.50 13.23 19.90
C SER A 365 6.32 14.28 19.14
N THR A 366 6.60 15.38 19.81
CA THR A 366 7.44 16.48 19.31
C THR A 366 8.74 16.51 20.09
N LYS A 367 9.88 16.64 19.42
CA LYS A 367 11.21 16.70 20.04
C LYS A 367 12.00 17.86 19.50
N ALA A 368 12.87 18.41 20.33
CA ALA A 368 13.81 19.44 19.91
C ALA A 368 15.18 19.25 20.56
N VAL A 369 16.24 19.60 19.84
CA VAL A 369 17.61 19.59 20.35
C VAL A 369 18.34 20.85 19.94
N LEU A 370 19.28 21.28 20.79
CA LEU A 370 20.21 22.37 20.53
C LEU A 370 21.63 21.79 20.41
N LEU A 371 22.27 21.99 19.26
CA LEU A 371 23.66 21.61 19.00
C LEU A 371 24.59 22.82 19.01
N ASP A 372 25.84 22.65 19.41
CA ASP A 372 26.89 23.66 19.23
C ASP A 372 27.53 23.60 17.81
N GLU A 373 28.56 24.42 17.58
CA GLU A 373 29.29 24.47 16.30
C GLU A 373 30.13 23.22 15.98
N ASN A 374 30.43 22.40 16.99
CA ASN A 374 31.07 21.09 16.83
C ASN A 374 30.03 19.99 16.58
N GLY A 375 28.75 20.30 16.82
CA GLY A 375 27.60 19.43 16.71
C GLY A 375 27.27 18.69 18.01
N ASP A 376 27.87 19.05 19.15
CA ASP A 376 27.59 18.43 20.44
C ASP A 376 26.26 18.90 21.02
N ILE A 377 25.54 18.00 21.70
CA ILE A 377 24.20 18.29 22.23
C ILE A 377 24.31 19.12 23.51
N LEU A 378 23.81 20.35 23.46
CA LEU A 378 23.77 21.27 24.60
C LEU A 378 22.50 21.07 25.46
N CYS A 379 21.34 21.03 24.81
CA CYS A 379 20.02 20.90 25.44
C CYS A 379 19.11 20.01 24.58
N LYS A 380 18.12 19.36 25.21
CA LYS A 380 17.10 18.57 24.50
C LYS A 380 15.76 18.57 25.21
N CYS A 381 14.69 18.35 24.44
CA CYS A 381 13.31 18.32 24.87
C CYS A 381 12.57 17.17 24.18
N TYR A 382 11.66 16.51 24.90
CA TYR A 382 10.78 15.47 24.37
C TYR A 382 9.39 15.65 24.99
N GLN A 383 8.34 15.69 24.17
CA GLN A 383 6.96 15.68 24.63
C GLN A 383 6.05 14.82 23.76
N LEU A 384 4.98 14.28 24.34
CA LEU A 384 3.88 13.69 23.59
C LEU A 384 3.09 14.81 22.91
N SER A 385 2.64 14.58 21.66
CA SER A 385 1.94 15.61 20.90
C SER A 385 0.52 15.80 21.42
N ASN A 386 0.13 17.06 21.63
CA ASN A 386 -1.25 17.42 21.98
C ASN A 386 -2.14 17.61 20.73
N GLY A 387 -1.63 17.23 19.55
CA GLY A 387 -2.34 17.27 18.28
C GLY A 387 -2.16 18.56 17.48
N ASN A 388 -1.52 19.59 18.03
CA ASN A 388 -1.18 20.81 17.31
C ASN A 388 0.34 21.03 17.20
N PRO A 389 0.95 20.83 16.02
CA PRO A 389 2.40 20.90 15.87
C PRO A 389 2.98 22.31 16.07
N ILE A 390 2.21 23.38 15.79
CA ILE A 390 2.68 24.76 15.98
C ILE A 390 2.77 25.07 17.48
N GLN A 391 1.70 24.75 18.23
CA GLN A 391 1.68 24.94 19.67
C GLN A 391 2.76 24.11 20.37
N ASP A 392 2.87 22.83 20.01
CA ASP A 392 3.90 21.93 20.52
C ASP A 392 5.30 22.54 20.27
N THR A 393 5.53 23.14 19.09
CA THR A 393 6.81 23.75 18.74
C THR A 393 7.12 25.00 19.57
N ILE A 394 6.15 25.88 19.81
CA ILE A 394 6.32 27.05 20.69
C ILE A 394 6.81 26.60 22.08
N GLU A 395 6.17 25.57 22.63
CA GLU A 395 6.54 24.99 23.93
C GLU A 395 7.96 24.38 23.93
N MET A 396 8.37 23.74 22.83
CA MET A 396 9.73 23.21 22.69
C MET A 396 10.79 24.30 22.69
N PHE A 397 10.58 25.40 21.96
CA PHE A 397 11.50 26.53 21.95
C PHE A 397 11.59 27.21 23.32
N GLU A 398 10.45 27.41 23.99
CA GLU A 398 10.42 27.94 25.36
C GLU A 398 11.18 27.05 26.34
N ASN A 399 11.07 25.73 26.20
CA ASN A 399 11.80 24.79 27.04
C ASN A 399 13.32 24.83 26.79
N LEU A 400 13.76 24.81 25.53
CA LEU A 400 15.19 24.94 25.18
C LEU A 400 15.77 26.26 25.68
N ARG A 401 15.06 27.37 25.44
CA ARG A 401 15.46 28.70 25.92
C ARG A 401 15.54 28.73 27.45
N GLY A 402 14.53 28.18 28.13
CA GLY A 402 14.48 28.10 29.58
C GLY A 402 15.66 27.32 30.19
N GLN A 403 16.11 26.23 29.55
CA GLN A 403 17.28 25.46 30.00
C GLN A 403 18.60 26.28 29.95
N VAL A 404 18.73 27.20 28.98
CA VAL A 404 19.90 28.08 28.84
C VAL A 404 19.78 29.30 29.77
N GLU A 405 18.63 29.98 29.75
CA GLU A 405 18.40 31.21 30.51
C GLU A 405 18.31 30.98 32.02
N ALA A 406 17.88 29.79 32.48
CA ALA A 406 17.92 29.42 33.90
C ALA A 406 19.35 29.44 34.47
N GLN A 407 20.37 29.30 33.61
CA GLN A 407 21.79 29.41 33.97
C GLN A 407 22.36 30.83 33.78
N LYS A 408 21.48 31.82 33.52
CA LYS A 408 21.82 33.22 33.24
C LYS A 408 22.71 33.39 32.00
N ALA A 409 22.56 32.53 30.99
CA ALA A 409 23.17 32.67 29.68
C ALA A 409 22.14 33.10 28.64
N LYS A 410 22.59 33.69 27.51
CA LYS A 410 21.72 34.10 26.40
C LYS A 410 21.81 33.07 25.27
N LEU A 411 20.67 32.64 24.73
CA LEU A 411 20.63 31.76 23.56
C LEU A 411 20.68 32.57 22.25
N GLU A 412 21.61 32.23 21.36
CA GLU A 412 21.69 32.69 19.98
C GLU A 412 21.51 31.50 19.04
N VAL A 413 20.63 31.63 18.04
CA VAL A 413 20.30 30.54 17.10
C VAL A 413 20.99 30.83 15.77
N LEU A 414 21.95 29.99 15.40
CA LEU A 414 22.72 30.07 14.15
C LEU A 414 22.05 29.33 12.99
N GLY A 415 21.10 28.46 13.29
CA GLY A 415 20.28 27.79 12.30
C GLY A 415 19.18 26.92 12.89
N VAL A 416 18.13 26.69 12.12
CA VAL A 416 16.99 25.85 12.48
C VAL A 416 16.66 24.88 11.35
N ALA A 417 16.50 23.61 11.69
CA ALA A 417 16.00 22.58 10.80
C ALA A 417 14.78 21.87 11.39
N THR A 418 13.90 21.44 10.51
CA THR A 418 12.67 20.73 10.87
C THR A 418 12.62 19.37 10.21
N THR A 419 12.07 18.39 10.90
CA THR A 419 11.77 17.04 10.39
C THR A 419 10.47 16.54 11.02
N GLY A 420 10.10 15.30 10.76
CA GLY A 420 8.82 14.77 11.19
C GLY A 420 7.69 15.02 10.19
N TYR A 421 6.50 14.53 10.56
CA TYR A 421 5.25 14.75 9.82
C TYR A 421 4.91 16.24 9.63
N ALA A 422 5.34 17.11 10.55
CA ALA A 422 5.04 18.54 10.53
C ALA A 422 6.13 19.40 9.86
N LYS A 423 7.18 18.81 9.26
CA LYS A 423 8.38 19.54 8.80
C LYS A 423 8.07 20.74 7.89
N ASP A 424 7.19 20.58 6.90
CA ASP A 424 6.96 21.63 5.88
C ASP A 424 6.21 22.81 6.50
N ILE A 425 5.19 22.50 7.32
CA ILE A 425 4.43 23.50 8.06
C ILE A 425 5.37 24.26 9.02
N LEU A 426 6.18 23.53 9.79
CA LEU A 426 7.10 24.15 10.74
C LEU A 426 8.20 24.96 10.05
N LYS A 427 8.69 24.51 8.88
CA LYS A 427 9.63 25.29 8.08
C LYS A 427 9.03 26.63 7.67
N ASP A 428 7.80 26.65 7.18
CA ASP A 428 7.13 27.87 6.74
C ASP A 428 6.74 28.77 7.92
N VAL A 429 6.35 28.21 9.08
CA VAL A 429 6.02 28.98 10.28
C VAL A 429 7.26 29.65 10.89
N LEU A 430 8.35 28.90 10.99
CA LEU A 430 9.57 29.33 11.69
C LEU A 430 10.55 30.05 10.75
N HIS A 431 10.31 30.03 9.45
CA HIS A 431 11.32 30.30 8.42
C HIS A 431 12.59 29.47 8.65
N ALA A 432 12.41 28.18 8.97
CA ALA A 432 13.52 27.28 9.20
C ALA A 432 14.36 27.12 7.92
N ASP A 433 15.66 26.91 8.09
CA ASP A 433 16.64 26.88 7.01
C ASP A 433 16.47 25.69 6.09
N VAL A 434 15.98 24.57 6.66
CA VAL A 434 15.76 23.32 5.92
C VAL A 434 14.65 22.47 6.55
N ALA A 435 13.88 21.79 5.71
CA ALA A 435 12.93 20.74 6.09
C ALA A 435 13.47 19.40 5.59
N LEU A 436 13.93 18.58 6.52
CA LEU A 436 14.57 17.30 6.24
C LEU A 436 13.56 16.17 6.36
N VAL A 437 13.61 15.21 5.45
CA VAL A 437 12.83 13.96 5.59
C VAL A 437 13.38 13.16 6.78
N GLU A 438 12.49 12.58 7.59
CA GLU A 438 12.86 11.83 8.81
C GLU A 438 13.91 10.75 8.55
N THR A 439 13.78 9.98 7.45
CA THR A 439 14.74 8.93 7.08
C THR A 439 16.17 9.48 6.99
N VAL A 440 16.34 10.66 6.40
CA VAL A 440 17.64 11.31 6.28
C VAL A 440 18.10 11.81 7.64
N ALA A 441 17.22 12.45 8.42
CA ALA A 441 17.55 12.94 9.75
C ALA A 441 18.04 11.80 10.67
N HIS A 442 17.31 10.69 10.74
CA HIS A 442 17.73 9.52 11.52
C HIS A 442 19.07 8.94 11.04
N THR A 443 19.32 8.94 9.72
CA THR A 443 20.59 8.52 9.13
C THR A 443 21.75 9.42 9.56
N GLU A 444 21.60 10.74 9.44
CA GLU A 444 22.62 11.71 9.85
C GLU A 444 22.90 11.64 11.36
N SER A 445 21.88 11.40 12.17
CA SER A 445 22.07 11.16 13.61
C SER A 445 22.88 9.88 13.86
N ALA A 446 22.57 8.78 13.18
CA ALA A 446 23.32 7.53 13.36
C ALA A 446 24.78 7.67 12.92
N LEU A 447 25.04 8.28 11.76
CA LEU A 447 26.39 8.52 11.22
C LEU A 447 27.22 9.48 12.08
N LYS A 448 26.59 10.38 12.84
CA LYS A 448 27.27 11.24 13.81
C LYS A 448 27.84 10.45 14.99
N PHE A 449 27.06 9.52 15.53
CA PHE A 449 27.38 8.84 16.80
C PHE A 449 28.11 7.51 16.61
N TYR A 450 27.92 6.86 15.45
CA TYR A 450 28.42 5.52 15.20
C TYR A 450 29.13 5.48 13.85
N GLU A 451 30.33 4.91 13.84
CA GLU A 451 31.08 4.67 12.61
C GLU A 451 30.43 3.51 11.83
N ASP A 452 30.34 3.61 10.51
CA ASP A 452 29.88 2.52 9.63
C ASP A 452 28.64 1.70 10.12
N PRO A 453 27.52 2.35 10.51
CA PRO A 453 26.29 1.62 10.80
C PRO A 453 25.81 0.95 9.52
N HIS A 454 25.43 -0.33 9.59
CA HIS A 454 24.92 -1.08 8.45
C HIS A 454 23.41 -1.02 8.34
N VAL A 455 22.71 -1.07 9.48
CA VAL A 455 21.25 -1.07 9.53
C VAL A 455 20.78 -0.16 10.66
N ILE A 456 19.93 0.81 10.35
CA ILE A 456 19.23 1.65 11.33
C ILE A 456 17.79 1.17 11.41
N VAL A 457 17.30 0.89 12.61
CA VAL A 457 15.95 0.42 12.88
C VAL A 457 15.25 1.47 13.74
N ASP A 458 14.46 2.34 13.10
CA ASP A 458 13.63 3.35 13.75
C ASP A 458 12.21 2.81 13.94
N VAL A 459 11.83 2.54 15.19
CA VAL A 459 10.48 2.12 15.55
C VAL A 459 9.76 3.27 16.25
N GLY A 460 9.01 4.03 15.45
CA GLY A 460 8.20 5.15 15.89
C GLY A 460 6.85 4.74 16.48
N GLY A 461 6.03 5.74 16.79
CA GLY A 461 4.66 5.52 17.26
C GLY A 461 3.76 4.95 16.17
N GLN A 462 3.79 5.53 14.96
CA GLN A 462 2.91 5.13 13.86
C GLN A 462 3.64 4.41 12.73
N ASP A 463 4.95 4.59 12.62
CA ASP A 463 5.76 4.06 11.53
C ASP A 463 6.93 3.20 12.02
N ILE A 464 7.40 2.36 11.12
CA ILE A 464 8.63 1.60 11.25
C ILE A 464 9.48 1.94 10.04
N LYS A 465 10.74 2.28 10.28
CA LYS A 465 11.71 2.60 9.23
C LYS A 465 12.95 1.74 9.44
N ILE A 466 13.29 0.91 8.46
CA ILE A 466 14.58 0.22 8.39
C ILE A 466 15.39 0.88 7.30
N ILE A 467 16.53 1.43 7.64
CA ILE A 467 17.44 2.11 6.71
C ILE A 467 18.67 1.23 6.58
N ILE A 468 18.93 0.75 5.38
CA ILE A 468 20.07 -0.10 5.07
C ILE A 468 21.13 0.81 4.47
N LEU A 469 22.32 0.74 5.05
CA LEU A 469 23.47 1.53 4.65
C LEU A 469 24.53 0.64 4.02
N HIS A 470 25.24 1.19 3.05
CA HIS A 470 26.45 0.60 2.50
C HIS A 470 27.50 1.70 2.37
N ASN A 471 28.65 1.55 3.06
CA ASN A 471 29.72 2.56 3.12
C ASN A 471 29.20 3.95 3.51
N GLY A 472 28.36 4.01 4.55
CA GLY A 472 27.76 5.26 5.04
C GLY A 472 26.71 5.91 4.14
N ARG A 473 26.25 5.22 3.07
CA ARG A 473 25.21 5.72 2.15
C ARG A 473 23.95 4.90 2.24
N VAL A 474 22.79 5.55 2.15
CA VAL A 474 21.50 4.84 2.09
C VAL A 474 21.43 4.02 0.81
N LYS A 475 21.48 2.71 1.02
CA LYS A 475 21.32 1.68 0.00
C LYS A 475 19.83 1.48 -0.30
N ASP A 476 19.07 1.20 0.74
CA ASP A 476 17.63 0.98 0.65
C ASP A 476 17.01 1.39 1.97
N PHE A 477 15.71 1.62 1.97
CA PHE A 477 14.96 1.82 3.19
C PHE A 477 13.57 1.23 3.04
N LYS A 478 13.19 0.45 4.05
CA LYS A 478 11.87 -0.12 4.18
C LYS A 478 11.09 0.73 5.15
N LEU A 479 9.99 1.28 4.69
CA LEU A 479 9.13 2.08 5.55
C LEU A 479 7.70 1.58 5.50
N ASN A 480 7.08 1.59 6.66
CA ASN A 480 5.69 1.27 6.83
C ASN A 480 5.00 2.46 7.46
N THR A 481 4.21 3.17 6.66
CA THR A 481 3.43 4.33 7.08
C THR A 481 1.94 4.01 7.23
N GLN A 482 1.51 2.80 6.87
CA GLN A 482 0.09 2.46 6.75
C GLN A 482 -0.36 1.26 7.57
N CYS A 483 0.56 0.40 8.01
CA CYS A 483 0.28 -0.79 8.80
C CYS A 483 0.68 -0.54 10.25
N SER A 484 -0.25 -0.76 11.19
CA SER A 484 0.02 -0.65 12.63
C SER A 484 0.75 -1.86 13.22
N ALA A 485 1.08 -2.87 12.40
CA ALA A 485 1.74 -4.07 12.89
C ALA A 485 3.18 -3.75 13.30
N GLY A 486 3.45 -3.85 14.61
CA GLY A 486 4.80 -3.72 15.14
C GLY A 486 5.27 -2.29 15.42
N ASN A 487 4.37 -1.30 15.46
CA ASN A 487 4.73 0.07 15.86
C ASN A 487 4.41 0.34 17.35
N GLY A 488 4.96 1.42 17.90
CA GLY A 488 4.81 1.78 19.31
C GLY A 488 3.35 2.07 19.72
N TYR A 489 2.54 2.64 18.83
CA TYR A 489 1.14 2.96 19.12
C TYR A 489 0.27 1.72 19.31
N PHE A 490 0.54 0.64 18.56
CA PHE A 490 -0.16 -0.62 18.76
C PHE A 490 0.12 -1.23 20.14
N LEU A 491 1.39 -1.15 20.58
CA LEU A 491 1.77 -1.60 21.93
C LEU A 491 1.14 -0.71 23.01
N GLN A 492 1.19 0.61 22.83
CA GLN A 492 0.59 1.58 23.74
C GLN A 492 -0.92 1.37 23.89
N SER A 493 -1.66 1.34 22.78
CA SER A 493 -3.12 1.17 22.79
C SER A 493 -3.55 -0.18 23.38
N THR A 494 -2.74 -1.24 23.21
CA THR A 494 -3.02 -2.53 23.84
C THR A 494 -2.81 -2.48 25.36
N ALA A 495 -1.73 -1.86 25.82
CA ALA A 495 -1.48 -1.66 27.26
C ALA A 495 -2.58 -0.79 27.91
N GLU A 496 -2.96 0.32 27.27
CA GLU A 496 -4.08 1.16 27.70
C GLU A 496 -5.40 0.39 27.71
N GLY A 497 -5.62 -0.50 26.73
CA GLY A 497 -6.76 -1.42 26.68
C GLY A 497 -6.81 -2.41 27.85
N PHE A 498 -5.68 -2.70 28.49
CA PHE A 498 -5.59 -3.44 29.75
C PHE A 498 -5.61 -2.55 31.00
N GLY A 499 -5.77 -1.23 30.83
CA GLY A 499 -5.76 -0.25 31.93
C GLY A 499 -4.36 0.08 32.46
N MET A 500 -3.32 -0.07 31.62
CA MET A 500 -1.91 0.09 31.99
C MET A 500 -1.27 1.25 31.23
N GLY A 501 -0.37 2.00 31.88
CA GLY A 501 0.44 3.03 31.23
C GLY A 501 1.55 2.42 30.38
N VAL A 502 1.95 3.09 29.29
CA VAL A 502 2.99 2.60 28.38
C VAL A 502 4.36 2.51 29.05
N GLU A 503 4.61 3.34 30.05
CA GLU A 503 5.84 3.36 30.86
C GLU A 503 5.98 2.11 31.74
N GLN A 504 4.86 1.46 32.07
CA GLN A 504 4.83 0.23 32.88
C GLN A 504 5.03 -1.03 32.04
N TYR A 505 4.96 -0.91 30.71
CA TYR A 505 4.95 -2.05 29.80
C TYR A 505 6.16 -2.98 30.03
N ALA A 506 7.38 -2.42 30.04
CA ALA A 506 8.59 -3.22 30.06
C ALA A 506 8.69 -4.08 31.33
N GLU A 507 8.47 -3.47 32.50
CA GLU A 507 8.55 -4.19 33.79
C GLU A 507 7.45 -5.25 33.92
N LEU A 508 6.23 -4.97 33.45
CA LEU A 508 5.15 -5.97 33.42
C LEU A 508 5.48 -7.14 32.49
N ALA A 509 5.96 -6.86 31.27
CA ALA A 509 6.35 -7.91 30.32
C ALA A 509 7.51 -8.77 30.86
N PHE A 510 8.46 -8.19 31.58
CA PHE A 510 9.54 -8.97 32.23
C PHE A 510 9.06 -9.82 33.41
N SER A 511 7.95 -9.47 34.06
CA SER A 511 7.38 -10.28 35.16
C SER A 511 6.71 -11.58 34.68
N ALA A 512 6.44 -11.71 33.38
CA ALA A 512 5.79 -12.87 32.79
C ALA A 512 6.74 -14.08 32.73
N GLN A 513 6.36 -15.18 33.39
CA GLN A 513 7.10 -16.45 33.35
C GLN A 513 6.87 -17.23 32.05
N SER A 514 5.71 -17.04 31.43
CA SER A 514 5.30 -17.62 30.16
C SER A 514 4.59 -16.58 29.30
N MET A 515 4.60 -16.78 27.98
CA MET A 515 3.93 -15.90 27.03
C MET A 515 3.29 -16.68 25.89
N PRO A 516 2.18 -16.19 25.30
CA PRO A 516 1.60 -16.79 24.11
C PRO A 516 2.47 -16.51 22.88
N ILE A 517 2.42 -17.41 21.89
CA ILE A 517 3.15 -17.27 20.62
C ILE A 517 2.26 -16.59 19.59
N PHE A 518 2.53 -15.32 19.31
CA PHE A 518 1.87 -14.60 18.22
C PHE A 518 2.44 -14.99 16.85
N GLY A 519 1.56 -15.09 15.86
CA GLY A 519 1.96 -14.99 14.45
C GLY A 519 2.40 -13.56 14.13
N TYR A 520 3.45 -13.41 13.32
CA TYR A 520 3.81 -12.10 12.77
C TYR A 520 2.95 -11.82 11.53
N GLY A 521 2.65 -10.55 11.28
CA GLY A 521 1.78 -10.13 10.20
C GLY A 521 0.89 -8.96 10.61
N CYS A 522 -0.31 -8.90 10.05
CA CYS A 522 -1.23 -7.79 10.25
C CYS A 522 -1.62 -7.56 11.71
N ALA A 523 -1.64 -6.30 12.15
CA ALA A 523 -2.11 -5.91 13.49
C ALA A 523 -3.53 -6.39 13.78
N VAL A 524 -4.38 -6.48 12.76
CA VAL A 524 -5.75 -6.99 12.88
C VAL A 524 -5.76 -8.48 13.27
N PHE A 525 -4.86 -9.28 12.70
CA PHE A 525 -4.70 -10.68 13.09
C PHE A 525 -4.14 -10.78 14.50
N MET A 526 -3.16 -9.95 14.86
CA MET A 526 -2.65 -9.89 16.22
C MET A 526 -3.72 -9.47 17.23
N GLN A 527 -4.62 -8.54 16.89
CA GLN A 527 -5.77 -8.19 17.73
C GLN A 527 -6.72 -9.38 17.91
N SER A 528 -6.96 -10.14 16.84
CA SER A 528 -7.75 -11.36 16.91
C SER A 528 -7.07 -12.43 17.78
N ASP A 529 -5.74 -12.53 17.69
CA ASP A 529 -4.92 -13.42 18.52
C ASP A 529 -4.93 -12.97 19.98
N ILE A 530 -4.88 -11.66 20.29
CA ILE A 530 -5.03 -11.14 21.66
C ILE A 530 -6.35 -11.64 22.24
N VAL A 531 -7.47 -11.48 21.52
CA VAL A 531 -8.79 -11.95 21.97
C VAL A 531 -8.80 -13.46 22.15
N ASN A 532 -8.18 -14.22 21.25
CA ASN A 532 -8.07 -15.68 21.36
C ASN A 532 -7.21 -16.10 22.56
N PHE A 533 -6.11 -15.41 22.84
CA PHE A 533 -5.26 -15.68 23.99
C PHE A 533 -5.97 -15.31 25.30
N GLN A 534 -6.71 -14.21 25.34
CA GLN A 534 -7.59 -13.91 26.47
C GLN A 534 -8.63 -15.01 26.67
N ARG A 535 -9.22 -15.56 25.59
CA ARG A 535 -10.12 -16.73 25.65
C ARG A 535 -9.45 -17.97 26.25
N GLN A 536 -8.17 -18.19 25.95
CA GLN A 536 -7.37 -19.26 26.54
C GLN A 536 -6.92 -18.95 27.98
N GLY A 537 -7.22 -17.76 28.49
CA GLY A 537 -6.94 -17.32 29.86
C GLY A 537 -5.58 -16.67 30.08
N TRP A 538 -4.85 -16.31 29.01
CA TRP A 538 -3.57 -15.57 29.11
C TRP A 538 -3.78 -14.21 29.81
N ARG A 539 -2.89 -13.88 30.76
CA ARG A 539 -2.93 -12.62 31.52
C ARG A 539 -2.33 -11.48 30.71
N ALA A 540 -2.61 -10.25 31.12
CA ALA A 540 -2.15 -9.06 30.42
C ALA A 540 -0.61 -9.02 30.32
N GLU A 541 0.11 -9.24 31.43
CA GLU A 541 1.58 -9.28 31.45
C GLU A 541 2.17 -10.33 30.49
N GLU A 542 1.54 -11.51 30.39
CA GLU A 542 1.95 -12.59 29.49
C GLU A 542 1.70 -12.18 28.02
N ILE A 543 0.57 -11.56 27.73
CA ILE A 543 0.22 -11.06 26.39
C ILE A 543 1.18 -9.94 25.97
N LEU A 544 1.50 -9.00 26.85
CA LEU A 544 2.46 -7.93 26.59
C LEU A 544 3.86 -8.49 26.28
N ALA A 545 4.31 -9.52 27.01
CA ALA A 545 5.54 -10.23 26.69
C ALA A 545 5.52 -10.88 25.30
N GLY A 546 4.41 -11.54 24.94
CA GLY A 546 4.22 -12.13 23.61
C GLY A 546 4.20 -11.09 22.48
N LEU A 547 3.60 -9.92 22.73
CA LEU A 547 3.56 -8.80 21.79
C LEU A 547 4.94 -8.15 21.58
N ALA A 548 5.73 -7.98 22.65
CA ALA A 548 7.12 -7.56 22.54
C ALA A 548 7.94 -8.57 21.71
N ALA A 549 7.76 -9.87 21.95
CA ALA A 549 8.47 -10.94 21.25
C ALA A 549 8.13 -11.05 19.75
N VAL A 550 6.93 -10.66 19.32
CA VAL A 550 6.53 -10.68 17.90
C VAL A 550 6.89 -9.40 17.15
N LEU A 551 7.09 -8.28 17.86
CA LEU A 551 7.48 -7.00 17.24
C LEU A 551 8.67 -7.12 16.28
N PRO A 552 9.83 -7.70 16.63
CA PRO A 552 10.95 -7.82 15.70
C PRO A 552 10.61 -8.64 14.45
N LYS A 553 9.75 -9.66 14.58
CA LYS A 553 9.28 -10.43 13.42
C LYS A 553 8.43 -9.54 12.50
N ASN A 554 7.61 -8.66 13.05
CA ASN A 554 6.87 -7.68 12.25
C ASN A 554 7.80 -6.67 11.59
N VAL A 555 8.80 -6.16 12.31
CA VAL A 555 9.78 -5.19 11.79
C VAL A 555 10.57 -5.81 10.63
N PHE A 556 11.24 -6.94 10.85
CA PHE A 556 12.17 -7.49 9.86
C PHE A 556 11.51 -8.42 8.82
N LEU A 557 10.58 -9.29 9.23
CA LEU A 557 10.03 -10.31 8.33
C LEU A 557 8.78 -9.82 7.58
N TYR A 558 7.95 -8.98 8.22
CA TYR A 558 6.69 -8.52 7.61
C TYR A 558 6.83 -7.17 6.92
N VAL A 559 7.35 -6.16 7.62
CA VAL A 559 7.48 -4.79 7.11
C VAL A 559 8.64 -4.69 6.15
N ALA A 560 9.81 -5.18 6.55
CA ALA A 560 10.98 -5.09 5.70
C ALA A 560 11.07 -6.21 4.65
N SER A 561 10.37 -7.34 4.88
CA SER A 561 10.43 -8.54 4.05
C SER A 561 11.87 -9.07 3.89
N ILE A 562 12.66 -9.02 4.97
CA ILE A 562 14.07 -9.42 5.00
C ILE A 562 14.20 -10.66 5.89
N PRO A 563 14.15 -11.88 5.33
CA PRO A 563 14.29 -13.11 6.10
C PRO A 563 15.74 -13.37 6.54
N ASN A 564 16.73 -12.83 5.82
CA ASN A 564 18.15 -13.02 6.10
C ASN A 564 18.81 -11.71 6.54
N LEU A 565 18.77 -11.41 7.84
CA LEU A 565 19.38 -10.20 8.41
C LEU A 565 20.90 -10.17 8.25
N ALA A 566 21.56 -11.34 8.21
CA ALA A 566 23.01 -11.40 8.08
C ALA A 566 23.52 -10.85 6.73
N ALA A 567 22.66 -10.81 5.71
CA ALA A 567 22.96 -10.20 4.41
C ALA A 567 23.01 -8.67 4.45
N LEU A 568 22.46 -8.04 5.50
CA LEU A 568 22.40 -6.58 5.63
C LEU A 568 23.66 -5.96 6.25
N GLY A 569 24.58 -6.79 6.75
CA GLY A 569 25.71 -6.35 7.56
C GLY A 569 25.50 -6.63 9.05
N SER A 570 26.53 -6.46 9.87
CA SER A 570 26.56 -6.93 11.27
C SER A 570 26.40 -5.83 12.32
N ARG A 571 26.18 -4.57 11.94
CA ARG A 571 26.14 -3.42 12.85
C ARG A 571 24.76 -2.75 12.81
N PHE A 572 23.95 -2.98 13.83
CA PHE A 572 22.57 -2.52 13.93
C PHE A 572 22.46 -1.37 14.94
N VAL A 573 21.78 -0.29 14.56
CA VAL A 573 21.47 0.85 15.43
C VAL A 573 19.96 0.94 15.62
N LEU A 574 19.51 0.72 16.85
CA LEU A 574 18.10 0.80 17.25
C LEU A 574 17.77 2.23 17.69
N GLN A 575 16.80 2.85 17.04
CA GLN A 575 16.32 4.23 17.25
C GLN A 575 14.78 4.27 17.34
N GLY A 576 14.25 5.43 17.72
CA GLY A 576 12.82 5.66 17.85
C GLY A 576 12.31 5.60 19.28
N GLY A 577 11.13 6.17 19.51
CA GLY A 577 10.51 6.25 20.83
C GLY A 577 10.21 4.88 21.45
N THR A 578 9.94 3.86 20.63
CA THR A 578 9.64 2.49 21.10
C THR A 578 10.83 1.85 21.79
N GLN A 579 12.06 2.26 21.46
CA GLN A 579 13.30 1.74 22.06
C GLN A 579 13.51 2.19 23.51
N ASN A 580 12.64 3.06 24.04
CA ASN A 580 12.55 3.29 25.49
C ASN A 580 12.02 2.07 26.25
N ASN A 581 11.30 1.17 25.58
CA ASN A 581 10.75 -0.05 26.18
C ASN A 581 11.78 -1.19 26.11
N LEU A 582 12.44 -1.48 27.23
CA LEU A 582 13.49 -2.51 27.29
C LEU A 582 12.99 -3.93 26.99
N ALA A 583 11.71 -4.24 27.16
CA ALA A 583 11.16 -5.54 26.76
C ALA A 583 11.16 -5.70 25.23
N VAL A 584 10.88 -4.61 24.50
CA VAL A 584 10.99 -4.57 23.05
C VAL A 584 12.45 -4.69 22.61
N VAL A 585 13.36 -3.92 23.23
CA VAL A 585 14.80 -4.00 22.94
C VAL A 585 15.31 -5.43 23.15
N LYS A 586 14.92 -6.09 24.26
CA LYS A 586 15.32 -7.49 24.53
C LYS A 586 14.88 -8.42 23.41
N ALA A 587 13.62 -8.31 22.98
CA ALA A 587 13.07 -9.12 21.90
C ALA A 587 13.80 -8.88 20.57
N GLU A 588 14.09 -7.62 20.22
CA GLU A 588 14.85 -7.26 19.02
C GLU A 588 16.28 -7.80 19.06
N VAL A 589 16.97 -7.62 20.19
CA VAL A 589 18.33 -8.12 20.40
C VAL A 589 18.39 -9.63 20.26
N ASP A 590 17.47 -10.36 20.89
CA ASP A 590 17.40 -11.81 20.80
C ASP A 590 17.11 -12.27 19.37
N PHE A 591 16.18 -11.60 18.68
CA PHE A 591 15.83 -11.91 17.30
C PHE A 591 17.00 -11.71 16.33
N ILE A 592 17.71 -10.58 16.45
CA ILE A 592 18.88 -10.28 15.63
C ILE A 592 19.99 -11.30 15.92
N ASN A 593 20.34 -11.54 17.19
CA ASN A 593 21.35 -12.55 17.54
C ASN A 593 21.01 -13.95 17.00
N ASN A 594 19.74 -14.36 17.10
CA ASN A 594 19.27 -15.65 16.60
C ASN A 594 19.39 -15.75 15.06
N SER A 595 19.13 -14.66 14.35
CA SER A 595 19.22 -14.60 12.88
C SER A 595 20.66 -14.75 12.37
N PHE A 596 21.66 -14.47 13.21
CA PHE A 596 23.08 -14.58 12.86
C PHE A 596 23.71 -15.94 13.20
N ARG A 597 23.01 -16.82 13.94
CA ARG A 597 23.53 -18.14 14.35
C ARG A 597 23.98 -18.99 13.16
N ALA A 598 23.18 -19.04 12.09
CA ALA A 598 23.51 -19.81 10.89
C ALA A 598 24.74 -19.26 10.13
N ALA A 599 25.01 -17.96 10.25
CA ALA A 599 26.16 -17.31 9.64
C ALA A 599 27.45 -17.46 10.47
N GLY A 600 27.37 -18.00 11.70
CA GLY A 600 28.53 -18.14 12.60
C GLY A 600 29.16 -16.81 13.03
N LYS A 601 28.45 -15.69 12.87
CA LYS A 601 28.92 -14.34 13.22
C LYS A 601 28.14 -13.81 14.41
N ARG A 602 28.72 -12.89 15.18
CA ARG A 602 28.02 -12.16 16.23
C ARG A 602 27.75 -10.72 15.74
N PRO A 603 26.50 -10.27 15.68
CA PRO A 603 26.19 -8.89 15.34
C PRO A 603 26.50 -7.95 16.50
N GLU A 604 26.87 -6.72 16.19
CA GLU A 604 26.90 -5.59 17.10
C GLU A 604 25.53 -4.90 17.05
N ILE A 605 24.86 -4.81 18.19
CA ILE A 605 23.51 -4.25 18.30
C ILE A 605 23.58 -3.11 19.31
N ILE A 606 23.33 -1.90 18.82
CA ILE A 606 23.51 -0.65 19.55
C ILE A 606 22.13 -0.03 19.73
N VAL A 607 21.76 0.34 20.96
CA VAL A 607 20.62 1.23 21.18
C VAL A 607 21.14 2.66 21.17
N HIS A 608 20.62 3.50 20.28
CA HIS A 608 21.07 4.87 20.17
C HIS A 608 20.91 5.61 21.50
N GLU A 609 21.96 6.28 21.99
CA GLU A 609 21.94 6.91 23.32
C GLU A 609 20.79 7.93 23.48
N HIS A 610 20.46 8.59 22.37
CA HIS A 610 19.34 9.53 22.23
C HIS A 610 18.22 8.99 21.32
N CYS A 611 17.85 7.71 21.46
CA CYS A 611 16.92 7.03 20.54
C CYS A 611 15.59 7.77 20.31
N GLY A 612 15.06 8.49 21.31
CA GLY A 612 13.83 9.27 21.19
C GLY A 612 13.98 10.59 20.43
N GLU A 613 15.18 11.14 20.36
CA GLU A 613 15.47 12.46 19.78
C GLU A 613 16.33 12.40 18.50
N SER A 614 16.66 11.21 17.98
CA SER A 614 17.57 11.04 16.84
C SER A 614 17.13 11.80 15.59
N GLY A 615 15.83 11.88 15.30
CA GLY A 615 15.32 12.70 14.20
C GLY A 615 15.67 14.19 14.37
N ALA A 616 15.45 14.75 15.55
CA ALA A 616 15.77 16.15 15.83
C ALA A 616 17.29 16.41 15.75
N ILE A 617 18.12 15.49 16.22
CA ILE A 617 19.59 15.55 16.12
C ILE A 617 20.05 15.61 14.67
N GLY A 618 19.53 14.72 13.83
CA GLY A 618 19.86 14.71 12.40
C GLY A 618 19.45 15.99 11.69
N ALA A 619 18.28 16.52 12.01
CA ALA A 619 17.84 17.80 11.47
C ALA A 619 18.80 18.92 11.84
N ALA A 620 19.14 19.06 13.13
CA ALA A 620 20.09 20.08 13.59
C ALA A 620 21.47 19.94 12.90
N GLN A 621 21.92 18.71 12.66
CA GLN A 621 23.17 18.45 11.95
C GLN A 621 23.15 18.93 10.50
N GLU A 622 22.02 18.77 9.80
CA GLU A 622 21.90 19.29 8.43
C GLU A 622 21.94 20.83 8.42
N SER A 623 21.32 21.50 9.41
CA SER A 623 21.44 22.96 9.55
C SER A 623 22.89 23.40 9.77
N LEU A 624 23.63 22.71 10.65
CA LEU A 624 25.06 22.95 10.88
C LEU A 624 25.89 22.75 9.60
N ARG A 625 25.60 21.70 8.80
CA ARG A 625 26.27 21.45 7.52
C ARG A 625 26.03 22.59 6.52
N LEU A 626 24.79 23.04 6.38
CA LEU A 626 24.43 24.15 5.49
C LEU A 626 25.14 25.45 5.92
N TRP A 627 25.20 25.72 7.22
CA TRP A 627 25.93 26.85 7.77
C TRP A 627 27.44 26.78 7.48
N ARG A 628 28.06 25.61 7.64
CA ARG A 628 29.47 25.37 7.25
C ARG A 628 29.71 25.57 5.76
N ASN A 629 28.69 25.37 4.94
CA ASN A 629 28.72 25.64 3.50
C ASN A 629 28.37 27.10 3.14
N GLY A 630 28.27 27.99 4.13
CA GLY A 630 28.07 29.43 3.95
C GLY A 630 26.63 29.91 3.98
N GLN A 631 25.65 29.05 4.32
CA GLN A 631 24.26 29.47 4.47
C GLN A 631 24.05 30.25 5.78
N GLN A 632 23.41 31.42 5.69
CA GLN A 632 22.98 32.19 6.87
C GLN A 632 21.53 31.84 7.22
N THR A 633 21.19 31.89 8.51
CA THR A 633 19.85 31.49 8.95
C THR A 633 18.76 32.49 8.55
N THR A 634 17.61 31.98 8.15
CA THR A 634 16.38 32.75 7.86
C THR A 634 15.37 32.71 9.02
N PHE A 635 15.73 32.07 10.13
CA PHE A 635 14.83 31.85 11.27
C PHE A 635 14.23 33.15 11.80
N VAL A 636 12.92 33.13 12.10
CA VAL A 636 12.16 34.31 12.57
C VAL A 636 12.63 34.87 13.92
N GLY A 637 13.41 34.11 14.68
CA GLY A 637 13.92 34.48 16.00
C GLY A 637 13.04 34.02 17.16
N LEU A 638 13.64 33.81 18.33
CA LEU A 638 12.99 33.23 19.52
C LEU A 638 11.78 34.04 20.01
N ASP A 639 11.88 35.37 20.00
CA ASP A 639 10.80 36.24 20.46
C ASP A 639 9.59 36.24 19.52
N ALA A 640 9.82 36.05 18.22
CA ALA A 640 8.75 35.90 17.25
C ALA A 640 8.02 34.57 17.45
N VAL A 641 8.77 33.48 17.69
CA VAL A 641 8.19 32.15 17.96
C VAL A 641 7.23 32.19 19.16
N ARG A 642 7.64 32.82 20.27
CA ARG A 642 6.79 32.96 21.46
C ARG A 642 5.45 33.66 21.19
N LYS A 643 5.43 34.57 20.21
CA LYS A 643 4.29 35.43 19.88
C LYS A 643 3.48 34.92 18.68
N ILE A 644 3.75 33.69 18.23
CA ILE A 644 2.98 33.07 17.16
C ILE A 644 1.53 32.91 17.63
N GLU A 645 0.63 33.64 16.98
CA GLU A 645 -0.81 33.40 17.04
C GLU A 645 -1.23 32.66 15.77
N TYR A 646 -2.15 31.71 15.89
CA TYR A 646 -2.70 31.04 14.73
C TYR A 646 -4.20 30.81 14.86
N ARG A 647 -4.88 30.85 13.71
CA ARG A 647 -6.30 30.53 13.57
C ARG A 647 -6.47 29.50 12.47
N THR A 648 -7.16 28.40 12.79
CA THR A 648 -7.46 27.34 11.82
C THR A 648 -8.90 27.46 11.33
N THR A 649 -9.10 27.47 10.01
CA THR A 649 -10.42 27.47 9.37
C THR A 649 -10.54 26.32 8.37
N ARG A 650 -11.58 25.48 8.50
CA ARG A 650 -11.97 24.50 7.48
C ARG A 650 -13.48 24.34 7.43
N ASN A 651 -14.10 24.88 6.40
CA ASN A 651 -15.55 24.84 6.16
C ASN A 651 -15.83 25.05 4.66
N GLU A 652 -17.09 25.21 4.24
CA GLU A 652 -17.41 25.44 2.83
C GLU A 652 -16.72 26.65 2.18
N ALA A 653 -16.30 27.65 2.98
CA ALA A 653 -15.54 28.79 2.49
C ALA A 653 -14.13 28.38 2.02
N THR A 654 -13.56 27.29 2.56
CA THR A 654 -12.24 26.77 2.19
C THR A 654 -12.29 25.68 1.10
N ARG A 655 -13.45 25.42 0.48
CA ARG A 655 -13.56 24.41 -0.59
C ARG A 655 -12.78 24.83 -1.83
N CYS A 656 -11.89 23.95 -2.29
CA CYS A 656 -11.20 24.05 -3.57
C CYS A 656 -12.14 23.60 -4.70
N ASN A 657 -12.24 24.37 -5.78
CA ASN A 657 -13.09 24.05 -6.93
C ASN A 657 -12.28 23.92 -8.24
N PHE A 658 -10.97 23.71 -8.14
CA PHE A 658 -10.08 23.63 -9.31
C PHE A 658 -10.18 22.30 -10.08
N CYS A 659 -10.87 21.30 -9.53
CA CYS A 659 -11.12 20.02 -10.20
C CYS A 659 -12.38 19.36 -9.64
N LYS A 660 -12.83 18.28 -10.29
CA LYS A 660 -14.06 17.54 -9.91
C LYS A 660 -14.04 16.95 -8.49
N ASN A 661 -12.87 16.83 -7.85
CA ASN A 661 -12.76 16.32 -6.47
C ASN A 661 -13.32 17.30 -5.44
N ASN A 662 -13.38 18.59 -5.76
CA ASN A 662 -13.94 19.65 -4.91
C ASN A 662 -13.51 19.56 -3.44
N CYS A 663 -12.23 19.36 -3.14
CA CYS A 663 -11.75 19.04 -1.78
C CYS A 663 -11.90 20.21 -0.79
N LEU A 664 -12.15 19.92 0.50
CA LEU A 664 -12.03 20.92 1.58
C LEU A 664 -10.57 21.11 1.98
N ARG A 665 -10.11 22.36 2.00
CA ARG A 665 -8.76 22.75 2.45
C ARG A 665 -8.78 23.21 3.91
N THR A 666 -7.66 23.10 4.61
CA THR A 666 -7.48 23.72 5.93
C THR A 666 -6.64 24.96 5.76
N PHE A 667 -7.17 26.12 6.18
CA PHE A 667 -6.41 27.36 6.23
C PHE A 667 -5.89 27.53 7.65
N ILE A 668 -4.59 27.78 7.77
CA ILE A 668 -3.93 28.16 9.02
C ILE A 668 -3.43 29.58 8.81
N ASP A 669 -4.09 30.53 9.44
CA ASP A 669 -3.72 31.94 9.41
C ASP A 669 -2.79 32.19 10.58
N ILE A 670 -1.56 32.61 10.32
CA ILE A 670 -0.48 32.73 11.30
C ILE A 670 -0.06 34.18 11.40
N ARG A 671 0.16 34.65 12.62
CA ARG A 671 0.73 35.97 12.90
C ARG A 671 1.98 35.80 13.75
N THR A 672 3.12 36.30 13.26
CA THR A 672 4.43 36.22 13.94
C THR A 672 4.80 37.52 14.67
N VAL A 673 4.06 38.61 14.43
CA VAL A 673 4.22 39.90 15.13
C VAL A 673 2.85 40.40 15.59
N PRO A 674 2.58 40.51 16.90
CA PRO A 674 1.33 41.06 17.40
C PRO A 674 1.27 42.56 17.07
N LYS A 675 0.24 42.97 16.34
CA LYS A 675 -0.21 44.36 16.18
C LYS A 675 -1.60 44.46 16.79
N ASP A 676 -1.90 45.55 17.50
CA ASP A 676 -3.20 45.79 18.15
C ASP A 676 -4.37 45.95 17.15
N ASP A 677 -4.07 46.03 15.85
CA ASP A 677 -5.05 46.15 14.78
C ASP A 677 -5.66 44.77 14.41
N LEU A 678 -6.83 44.48 14.98
CA LEU A 678 -7.65 43.30 14.69
C LEU A 678 -8.61 43.50 13.50
N SER A 679 -8.45 44.58 12.72
CA SER A 679 -9.27 44.79 11.53
C SER A 679 -8.94 43.78 10.42
N PHE A 680 -9.98 43.39 9.68
CA PHE A 680 -9.83 42.57 8.48
C PHE A 680 -9.27 43.41 7.34
N VAL A 681 -8.29 42.88 6.61
CA VAL A 681 -7.69 43.57 5.47
C VAL A 681 -8.71 43.61 4.31
N PRO A 682 -8.91 44.76 3.64
CA PRO A 682 -9.66 44.79 2.38
C PRO A 682 -8.88 44.02 1.31
N ILE A 683 -9.46 42.94 0.81
CA ILE A 683 -8.71 41.92 0.06
C ILE A 683 -8.75 42.24 -1.45
N GLN A 684 -7.58 42.34 -2.08
CA GLN A 684 -7.45 42.43 -3.55
C GLN A 684 -7.62 41.07 -4.27
N LYS A 685 -7.58 39.95 -3.52
CA LYS A 685 -7.74 38.56 -4.01
C LYS A 685 -9.09 37.95 -3.61
N VAL A 686 -9.61 37.01 -4.40
CA VAL A 686 -10.87 36.29 -4.16
C VAL A 686 -10.69 35.26 -3.03
N THR A 687 -10.87 35.65 -1.77
CA THR A 687 -10.98 34.71 -0.64
C THR A 687 -12.34 34.84 0.05
N LYS A 688 -12.88 33.70 0.47
CA LYS A 688 -14.11 33.64 1.30
C LYS A 688 -13.80 33.64 2.80
N VAL A 689 -12.54 33.51 3.19
CA VAL A 689 -12.10 33.54 4.59
C VAL A 689 -11.22 34.78 4.80
N PRO A 690 -11.73 35.83 5.46
CA PRO A 690 -11.01 37.09 5.57
C PRO A 690 -9.76 36.96 6.44
N LEU A 691 -8.68 37.61 6.01
CA LEU A 691 -7.42 37.71 6.75
C LEU A 691 -7.41 38.99 7.59
N MET A 692 -6.89 38.90 8.82
CA MET A 692 -6.59 40.05 9.66
C MET A 692 -5.26 40.68 9.25
N HIS A 693 -5.06 41.95 9.62
CA HIS A 693 -3.80 42.62 9.36
C HIS A 693 -2.61 41.85 9.97
N GLY A 694 -1.57 41.59 9.17
CA GLY A 694 -0.38 40.85 9.58
C GLY A 694 -0.52 39.31 9.63
N GLU A 695 -1.66 38.73 9.23
CA GLU A 695 -1.79 37.28 9.07
C GLU A 695 -1.17 36.79 7.75
N GLN A 696 -0.41 35.70 7.81
CA GLN A 696 0.06 34.90 6.68
C GLN A 696 -0.72 33.59 6.65
N ARG A 697 -1.31 33.25 5.50
CA ARG A 697 -2.07 32.02 5.33
C ARG A 697 -1.19 30.88 4.83
N LEU A 698 -1.22 29.76 5.56
CA LEU A 698 -0.79 28.46 5.09
C LEU A 698 -2.01 27.62 4.74
N ILE A 699 -1.98 26.98 3.57
CA ILE A 699 -3.09 26.16 3.09
C ILE A 699 -2.64 24.71 3.08
N ILE A 700 -3.21 23.90 3.97
CA ILE A 700 -3.03 22.45 3.93
C ILE A 700 -4.06 21.87 2.96
N ALA A 701 -3.55 21.28 1.89
CA ALA A 701 -4.35 20.62 0.86
C ALA A 701 -3.75 19.27 0.47
N THR A 702 -4.59 18.41 -0.13
CA THR A 702 -4.19 17.08 -0.59
C THR A 702 -3.43 17.09 -1.92
N CYS A 703 -3.35 18.24 -2.60
CA CYS A 703 -2.60 18.42 -3.84
C CYS A 703 -2.08 19.87 -3.95
N GLU A 704 -1.09 20.07 -4.83
CA GLU A 704 -0.40 21.34 -5.04
C GLU A 704 -1.33 22.44 -5.53
N LYS A 705 -2.29 22.07 -6.41
CA LYS A 705 -3.33 23.00 -6.88
C LYS A 705 -4.18 23.52 -5.73
N GLY A 706 -4.40 22.69 -4.71
CA GLY A 706 -5.18 23.06 -3.54
C GLY A 706 -4.45 23.98 -2.57
N LEU A 707 -3.14 24.21 -2.73
CA LEU A 707 -2.34 25.06 -1.83
C LEU A 707 -2.58 26.56 -2.04
N VAL A 708 -3.39 26.95 -3.02
CA VAL A 708 -3.70 28.35 -3.34
C VAL A 708 -5.20 28.58 -3.41
N GLU A 709 -5.64 29.81 -3.19
CA GLU A 709 -7.05 30.19 -3.26
C GLU A 709 -7.47 30.70 -4.63
N ASP A 710 -6.59 31.45 -5.29
CA ASP A 710 -6.87 32.11 -6.55
C ASP A 710 -6.55 31.21 -7.75
N ILE A 711 -7.39 31.31 -8.78
CA ILE A 711 -7.21 30.52 -9.99
C ILE A 711 -5.98 30.95 -10.79
N ASN A 712 -5.55 32.21 -10.70
CA ASN A 712 -4.35 32.69 -11.37
C ASN A 712 -3.11 32.18 -10.65
N ASP A 713 -3.05 32.26 -9.30
CA ASP A 713 -1.98 31.63 -8.53
C ASP A 713 -1.85 30.12 -8.85
N MET A 714 -2.99 29.43 -9.03
CA MET A 714 -3.01 28.01 -9.43
C MET A 714 -2.47 27.81 -10.85
N LYS A 715 -2.81 28.70 -11.78
CA LYS A 715 -2.27 28.68 -13.14
C LYS A 715 -0.77 28.94 -13.15
N ASP A 716 -0.25 29.80 -12.29
CA ASP A 716 1.17 30.10 -12.18
C ASP A 716 1.95 28.90 -11.64
N ILE A 717 1.45 28.24 -10.57
CA ILE A 717 2.01 26.97 -10.08
C ILE A 717 2.01 25.93 -11.20
N LYS A 718 0.90 25.82 -11.92
CA LYS A 718 0.80 24.89 -13.05
C LYS A 718 1.78 25.24 -14.16
N ALA A 719 1.94 26.51 -14.51
CA ALA A 719 2.87 26.97 -15.54
C ALA A 719 4.32 26.66 -15.16
N GLY A 720 4.72 26.89 -13.91
CA GLY A 720 6.05 26.52 -13.42
C GLY A 720 6.28 25.00 -13.47
N LEU A 721 5.29 24.19 -13.08
CA LEU A 721 5.36 22.74 -13.21
C LEU A 721 5.43 22.29 -14.67
N ASP A 722 4.64 22.89 -15.55
CA ASP A 722 4.62 22.57 -16.98
C ASP A 722 5.96 22.96 -17.64
N GLU A 723 6.61 24.06 -17.20
CA GLU A 723 7.96 24.45 -17.64
C GLU A 723 9.01 23.41 -17.23
N ILE A 724 9.00 22.98 -15.97
CA ILE A 724 9.89 21.90 -15.49
C ILE A 724 9.64 20.63 -16.30
N LYS A 725 8.38 20.21 -16.47
CA LYS A 725 8.05 19.01 -17.26
C LYS A 725 8.51 19.12 -18.71
N GLY A 726 8.47 20.32 -19.30
CA GLY A 726 8.98 20.59 -20.65
C GLY A 726 10.51 20.43 -20.76
N LYS A 727 11.26 20.92 -19.77
CA LYS A 727 12.74 20.78 -19.71
C LYS A 727 13.22 19.39 -19.30
N HIS A 728 12.35 18.60 -18.69
CA HIS A 728 12.65 17.29 -18.11
C HIS A 728 11.63 16.25 -18.62
N PRO A 729 11.82 15.71 -19.84
CA PRO A 729 10.83 14.84 -20.45
C PRO A 729 10.70 13.51 -19.70
N ASN A 730 9.46 13.04 -19.55
CA ASN A 730 9.15 11.71 -19.05
C ASN A 730 8.76 10.81 -20.22
N PHE A 731 9.71 10.02 -20.72
CA PHE A 731 9.47 9.14 -21.87
C PHE A 731 8.50 7.99 -21.55
N VAL A 732 8.26 7.68 -20.28
CA VAL A 732 7.25 6.68 -19.88
C VAL A 732 5.85 7.24 -20.08
N ASP A 733 5.59 8.46 -19.59
CA ASP A 733 4.31 9.16 -19.79
C ASP A 733 4.07 9.51 -21.27
N MET A 734 5.11 10.00 -21.96
CA MET A 734 5.02 10.26 -23.40
C MET A 734 4.68 8.98 -24.18
N ALA A 735 5.36 7.87 -23.87
CA ALA A 735 5.05 6.58 -24.48
C ALA A 735 3.61 6.14 -24.16
N ALA A 736 3.18 6.29 -22.91
CA ALA A 736 1.83 5.94 -22.46
C ALA A 736 0.71 6.67 -23.22
N HIS A 737 0.98 7.86 -23.76
CA HIS A 737 0.01 8.63 -24.55
C HIS A 737 0.18 8.42 -26.05
N GLU A 738 1.42 8.41 -26.55
CA GLU A 738 1.71 8.36 -27.98
C GLU A 738 1.44 6.98 -28.60
N VAL A 739 1.63 5.90 -27.83
CA VAL A 739 1.48 4.51 -28.31
C VAL A 739 0.06 4.20 -28.81
N PHE A 740 -0.94 4.95 -28.34
CA PHE A 740 -2.36 4.79 -28.72
C PHE A 740 -2.81 5.72 -29.83
N ARG A 741 -1.95 6.62 -30.32
CA ARG A 741 -2.33 7.59 -31.36
C ARG A 741 -2.55 6.90 -32.71
N PRO A 742 -3.40 7.49 -33.58
CA PRO A 742 -3.52 7.05 -34.96
C PRO A 742 -2.18 7.06 -35.68
N VAL A 743 -1.94 6.07 -36.55
CA VAL A 743 -0.68 5.96 -37.31
C VAL A 743 -0.83 6.35 -38.79
N SER A 744 -2.07 6.44 -39.29
CA SER A 744 -2.45 6.83 -40.65
C SER A 744 -1.64 6.14 -41.76
N PRO A 745 -1.60 4.81 -41.81
CA PRO A 745 -0.83 4.08 -42.82
C PRO A 745 -1.52 4.19 -44.19
N ARG A 746 -0.77 3.92 -45.27
CA ARG A 746 -1.35 3.76 -46.60
C ARG A 746 -2.36 2.60 -46.57
N SER A 747 -3.56 2.82 -47.09
CA SER A 747 -4.56 1.76 -47.23
C SER A 747 -4.03 0.62 -48.11
N VAL A 748 -4.18 -0.62 -47.62
CA VAL A 748 -3.85 -1.87 -48.31
C VAL A 748 -5.10 -2.73 -48.57
N ALA A 749 -6.27 -2.20 -48.22
CA ALA A 749 -7.56 -2.86 -48.38
C ALA A 749 -7.83 -3.21 -49.85
N ASP A 750 -8.36 -4.41 -50.07
CA ASP A 750 -8.79 -4.84 -51.40
C ASP A 750 -9.95 -3.95 -51.90
N PRO A 751 -10.03 -3.67 -53.21
CA PRO A 751 -11.20 -3.03 -53.78
C PRO A 751 -12.42 -3.92 -53.61
N ILE A 752 -13.60 -3.32 -53.54
CA ILE A 752 -14.87 -4.07 -53.49
C ILE A 752 -14.94 -4.95 -54.75
N PRO A 753 -15.07 -6.29 -54.61
CA PRO A 753 -15.11 -7.20 -55.75
C PRO A 753 -16.20 -6.82 -56.77
N ALA A 754 -15.86 -6.82 -58.06
CA ALA A 754 -16.80 -6.45 -59.12
C ALA A 754 -18.01 -7.41 -59.18
N THR A 755 -19.21 -6.84 -59.33
CA THR A 755 -20.50 -7.56 -59.28
C THR A 755 -20.74 -8.57 -60.41
N LYS A 756 -19.82 -8.74 -61.36
CA LYS A 756 -20.01 -9.59 -62.55
C LYS A 756 -19.72 -11.09 -62.34
N PHE A 757 -19.08 -11.50 -61.24
CA PHE A 757 -18.73 -12.92 -60.99
C PHE A 757 -19.06 -13.34 -59.55
N TRP A 758 -20.34 -13.57 -59.28
CA TRP A 758 -20.88 -13.88 -57.95
C TRP A 758 -20.64 -15.34 -57.54
N ASN A 759 -19.47 -15.66 -57.00
CA ASN A 759 -19.32 -16.86 -56.16
C ASN A 759 -19.86 -16.57 -54.74
N LYS A 760 -20.28 -17.61 -53.99
CA LYS A 760 -20.89 -17.47 -52.66
C LYS A 760 -19.99 -16.68 -51.68
N ALA A 761 -18.68 -16.94 -51.72
CA ALA A 761 -17.69 -16.27 -50.90
C ALA A 761 -17.60 -14.75 -51.14
N ALA A 762 -17.70 -14.29 -52.40
CA ALA A 762 -17.69 -12.87 -52.72
C ALA A 762 -18.93 -12.14 -52.19
N LYS A 763 -20.11 -12.77 -52.25
CA LYS A 763 -21.36 -12.19 -51.71
C LYS A 763 -21.33 -12.01 -50.20
N GLU A 764 -20.72 -12.94 -49.47
CA GLU A 764 -20.57 -12.87 -48.01
C GLU A 764 -19.49 -11.86 -47.59
N ARG A 765 -18.47 -11.64 -48.43
CA ARG A 765 -17.33 -10.72 -48.17
C ARG A 765 -17.66 -9.24 -48.36
N ILE A 766 -18.41 -8.87 -49.41
CA ILE A 766 -18.76 -7.47 -49.74
C ILE A 766 -19.34 -6.68 -48.55
N PRO A 767 -20.38 -7.15 -47.83
CA PRO A 767 -20.97 -6.36 -46.74
C PRO A 767 -20.00 -6.14 -45.57
N LEU A 768 -19.04 -7.06 -45.36
CA LEU A 768 -18.01 -6.91 -44.33
C LEU A 768 -16.99 -5.83 -44.70
N ILE A 769 -16.59 -5.74 -45.98
CA ILE A 769 -15.69 -4.70 -46.51
C ILE A 769 -16.34 -3.31 -46.40
N GLU A 770 -17.61 -3.18 -46.82
CA GLU A 770 -18.34 -1.92 -46.77
C GLU A 770 -18.52 -1.41 -45.32
N ASN A 771 -18.68 -2.34 -44.37
CA ASN A 771 -18.89 -2.00 -42.97
C ASN A 771 -17.60 -1.57 -42.23
N ARG A 772 -16.40 -1.76 -42.79
CA ARG A 772 -15.13 -1.44 -42.11
C ARG A 772 -15.05 0.02 -41.64
N LYS A 773 -15.58 0.97 -42.43
CA LYS A 773 -15.60 2.39 -42.06
C LYS A 773 -16.49 2.71 -40.86
N LYS A 774 -17.54 1.91 -40.63
CA LYS A 774 -18.49 2.06 -39.51
C LYS A 774 -18.13 1.18 -38.31
N LEU A 775 -17.22 0.23 -38.49
CA LEU A 775 -16.82 -0.71 -37.47
C LEU A 775 -16.12 -0.01 -36.31
N ARG A 776 -16.62 -0.22 -35.09
CA ARG A 776 -16.04 0.32 -33.85
C ARG A 776 -15.44 -0.80 -33.02
N VAL A 777 -14.14 -0.69 -32.76
CA VAL A 777 -13.33 -1.69 -32.07
C VAL A 777 -12.91 -1.13 -30.72
N GLY A 778 -13.33 -1.77 -29.63
CA GLY A 778 -12.86 -1.50 -28.28
C GLY A 778 -11.57 -2.27 -27.99
N ILE A 779 -10.54 -1.62 -27.45
CA ILE A 779 -9.30 -2.28 -27.03
C ILE A 779 -8.99 -1.88 -25.58
N PRO A 780 -8.84 -2.83 -24.64
CA PRO A 780 -8.53 -2.48 -23.27
C PRO A 780 -7.09 -1.97 -23.17
N ARG A 781 -6.93 -0.81 -22.53
CA ARG A 781 -5.65 -0.13 -22.32
C ARG A 781 -4.88 -0.77 -21.16
N VAL A 782 -4.34 -1.97 -21.37
CA VAL A 782 -3.67 -2.76 -20.33
C VAL A 782 -2.52 -3.60 -20.87
N LEU A 783 -1.66 -4.10 -19.97
CA LEU A 783 -0.68 -5.15 -20.29
C LEU A 783 0.26 -4.75 -21.45
N ASN A 784 0.49 -5.65 -22.41
CA ASN A 784 1.40 -5.41 -23.53
C ASN A 784 0.82 -4.50 -24.63
N ILE A 785 -0.45 -4.07 -24.51
CA ILE A 785 -1.03 -3.09 -25.44
C ILE A 785 -0.25 -1.77 -25.37
N TYR A 786 0.32 -1.43 -24.20
CA TYR A 786 1.25 -0.29 -24.00
C TYR A 786 2.56 -0.37 -24.82
N THR A 787 2.80 -1.47 -25.53
CA THR A 787 3.91 -1.59 -26.49
C THR A 787 3.38 -1.82 -27.91
N TYR A 788 2.36 -2.65 -28.08
CA TYR A 788 1.94 -3.13 -29.40
C TYR A 788 0.73 -2.41 -30.00
N ALA A 789 0.14 -1.41 -29.33
CA ALA A 789 -0.95 -0.60 -29.90
C ALA A 789 -0.63 0.00 -31.29
N PRO A 790 0.59 0.50 -31.61
CA PRO A 790 0.91 1.03 -32.94
C PRO A 790 0.77 -0.03 -34.03
N LEU A 791 1.08 -1.29 -33.73
CA LEU A 791 0.89 -2.40 -34.66
C LEU A 791 -0.58 -2.62 -34.98
N PHE A 792 -1.42 -2.68 -33.95
CA PHE A 792 -2.86 -2.92 -34.14
C PHE A 792 -3.56 -1.73 -34.78
N ASN A 793 -3.19 -0.50 -34.42
CA ASN A 793 -3.63 0.71 -35.08
C ASN A 793 -3.26 0.67 -36.57
N GLY A 794 -1.99 0.38 -36.90
CA GLY A 794 -1.53 0.28 -38.28
C GLY A 794 -2.25 -0.81 -39.07
N TYR A 795 -2.44 -1.98 -38.47
CA TYR A 795 -3.19 -3.08 -39.07
C TYR A 795 -4.64 -2.68 -39.38
N LEU A 796 -5.40 -2.19 -38.39
CA LEU A 796 -6.82 -1.86 -38.56
C LEU A 796 -7.05 -0.66 -39.48
N GLU A 797 -6.25 0.40 -39.34
CA GLU A 797 -6.35 1.60 -40.17
C GLU A 797 -6.03 1.30 -41.63
N SER A 798 -5.00 0.47 -41.90
CA SER A 798 -4.63 0.08 -43.28
C SER A 798 -5.72 -0.74 -43.98
N LEU A 799 -6.59 -1.40 -43.21
CA LEU A 799 -7.75 -2.15 -43.70
C LEU A 799 -9.01 -1.29 -43.90
N GLY A 800 -8.96 0.00 -43.53
CA GLY A 800 -10.05 0.96 -43.73
C GLY A 800 -10.93 1.21 -42.50
N VAL A 801 -10.55 0.70 -41.33
CA VAL A 801 -11.17 1.09 -40.05
C VAL A 801 -10.77 2.53 -39.75
N GLN A 802 -11.73 3.40 -39.44
CA GLN A 802 -11.41 4.80 -39.15
C GLN A 802 -10.72 4.92 -37.78
N PRO A 803 -9.66 5.74 -37.64
CA PRO A 803 -8.92 5.86 -36.38
C PRO A 803 -9.79 6.23 -35.17
N GLU A 804 -10.77 7.12 -35.35
CA GLU A 804 -11.72 7.53 -34.32
C GLU A 804 -12.68 6.41 -33.87
N ASN A 805 -12.71 5.28 -34.59
CA ASN A 805 -13.48 4.10 -34.24
C ASN A 805 -12.64 3.02 -33.54
N ILE A 806 -11.34 3.25 -33.34
CA ILE A 806 -10.49 2.43 -32.46
C ILE A 806 -10.52 3.07 -31.06
N ILE A 807 -11.31 2.47 -30.17
CA ILE A 807 -11.65 3.03 -28.87
C ILE A 807 -10.88 2.31 -27.77
N TYR A 808 -9.97 3.02 -27.13
CA TYR A 808 -9.30 2.54 -25.94
C TYR A 808 -10.13 2.80 -24.68
N SER A 809 -10.04 1.89 -23.70
CA SER A 809 -10.54 2.17 -22.34
C SER A 809 -9.79 3.36 -21.72
N ASP A 810 -10.36 3.94 -20.67
CA ASP A 810 -9.68 4.99 -19.90
C ASP A 810 -8.38 4.47 -19.23
N TYR A 811 -7.52 5.39 -18.77
CA TYR A 811 -6.36 5.05 -17.94
C TYR A 811 -6.79 4.46 -16.61
N THR A 812 -5.95 3.62 -16.01
CA THR A 812 -6.25 3.04 -14.69
C THR A 812 -6.44 4.15 -13.66
N SER A 813 -7.53 4.08 -12.92
CA SER A 813 -7.79 4.92 -11.74
C SER A 813 -8.42 4.08 -10.64
N SER A 814 -8.39 4.58 -9.39
CA SER A 814 -9.06 3.91 -8.28
C SER A 814 -10.57 3.75 -8.54
N GLU A 815 -11.19 4.71 -9.22
CA GLU A 815 -12.59 4.65 -9.65
C GLU A 815 -12.83 3.55 -10.69
N LEU A 816 -11.97 3.47 -11.72
CA LEU A 816 -12.06 2.44 -12.75
C LEU A 816 -11.91 1.04 -12.13
N TYR A 817 -10.90 0.86 -11.26
CA TYR A 817 -10.67 -0.41 -10.58
C TYR A 817 -11.91 -0.84 -9.78
N ARG A 818 -12.41 0.02 -8.89
CA ARG A 818 -13.58 -0.25 -8.04
C ARG A 818 -14.82 -0.61 -8.85
N ALA A 819 -15.05 0.06 -9.98
CA ALA A 819 -16.20 -0.18 -10.83
C ALA A 819 -16.22 -1.60 -11.42
N GLY A 820 -15.06 -2.19 -11.72
CA GLY A 820 -14.95 -3.55 -12.27
C GLY A 820 -14.65 -4.67 -11.25
N ALA A 821 -14.15 -4.33 -10.06
CA ALA A 821 -13.60 -5.29 -9.11
C ALA A 821 -14.60 -6.36 -8.64
N SER A 822 -15.89 -6.04 -8.59
CA SER A 822 -16.97 -6.95 -8.12
C SER A 822 -17.22 -8.16 -9.03
N ARG A 823 -16.64 -8.18 -10.24
CA ARG A 823 -16.76 -9.29 -11.20
C ARG A 823 -15.64 -10.33 -11.08
N GLY A 824 -14.59 -10.02 -10.32
CA GLY A 824 -13.45 -10.92 -10.13
C GLY A 824 -13.83 -12.18 -9.33
N ALA A 825 -13.44 -13.35 -9.83
CA ALA A 825 -13.57 -14.63 -9.11
C ALA A 825 -12.23 -15.14 -8.54
N ILE A 826 -11.10 -14.59 -8.99
CA ILE A 826 -9.73 -14.94 -8.58
C ILE A 826 -8.91 -13.66 -8.32
N ASP A 827 -7.85 -13.76 -7.51
CA ASP A 827 -6.98 -12.63 -7.15
C ASP A 827 -5.54 -12.81 -7.71
N PRO A 828 -5.31 -12.52 -9.02
CA PRO A 828 -4.00 -12.60 -9.67
C PRO A 828 -3.13 -11.38 -9.34
N CYS A 829 -2.00 -11.19 -10.05
CA CYS A 829 -1.18 -9.99 -9.90
C CYS A 829 -1.96 -8.71 -10.27
N PHE A 830 -1.55 -7.58 -9.69
CA PHE A 830 -2.27 -6.30 -9.84
C PHE A 830 -2.55 -5.89 -11.31
N PRO A 831 -1.59 -5.98 -12.24
CA PRO A 831 -1.82 -5.66 -13.66
C PRO A 831 -2.81 -6.59 -14.37
N ALA A 832 -2.92 -7.86 -13.94
CA ALA A 832 -3.86 -8.81 -14.54
C ALA A 832 -5.28 -8.56 -14.05
N LYS A 833 -5.48 -8.30 -12.75
CA LYS A 833 -6.83 -8.08 -12.20
C LYS A 833 -7.51 -6.82 -12.72
N ILE A 834 -6.76 -5.78 -13.07
CA ILE A 834 -7.34 -4.56 -13.67
C ILE A 834 -7.96 -4.84 -15.04
N GLY A 835 -7.57 -5.92 -15.74
CA GLY A 835 -8.13 -6.27 -17.05
C GLY A 835 -9.67 -6.35 -17.06
N ILE A 836 -10.26 -6.84 -15.97
CA ILE A 836 -11.72 -6.89 -15.79
C ILE A 836 -12.30 -5.47 -15.79
N SER A 837 -11.67 -4.55 -15.05
CA SER A 837 -12.10 -3.16 -14.94
C SER A 837 -11.97 -2.38 -16.24
N HIS A 838 -10.98 -2.69 -17.08
CA HIS A 838 -10.85 -2.06 -18.40
C HIS A 838 -11.91 -2.55 -19.39
N VAL A 839 -12.24 -3.85 -19.40
CA VAL A 839 -13.36 -4.36 -20.20
C VAL A 839 -14.71 -3.86 -19.66
N TYR A 840 -14.85 -3.75 -18.34
CA TYR A 840 -16.00 -3.11 -17.71
C TYR A 840 -16.18 -1.66 -18.21
N ASN A 841 -15.10 -0.87 -18.23
CA ASN A 841 -15.11 0.50 -18.77
C ASN A 841 -15.52 0.52 -20.25
N LEU A 842 -15.01 -0.38 -21.08
CA LEU A 842 -15.42 -0.46 -22.49
C LEU A 842 -16.92 -0.73 -22.66
N ILE A 843 -17.49 -1.65 -21.88
CA ILE A 843 -18.91 -2.00 -21.98
C ILE A 843 -19.79 -0.92 -21.33
N GLN A 844 -19.51 -0.52 -20.10
CA GLN A 844 -20.42 0.31 -19.31
C GLN A 844 -20.25 1.81 -19.58
N GLU A 845 -19.07 2.26 -19.99
CA GLU A 845 -18.81 3.68 -20.30
C GLU A 845 -18.77 3.96 -21.79
N LYS A 846 -17.98 3.20 -22.55
CA LYS A 846 -17.76 3.50 -23.98
C LYS A 846 -18.91 3.01 -24.85
N HIS A 847 -19.29 1.74 -24.73
CA HIS A 847 -20.35 1.11 -25.53
C HIS A 847 -21.72 1.75 -25.26
N ARG A 848 -22.05 2.04 -23.99
CA ARG A 848 -23.30 2.76 -23.65
C ARG A 848 -23.42 4.14 -24.31
N LYS A 849 -22.31 4.89 -24.44
CA LYS A 849 -22.31 6.21 -25.08
C LYS A 849 -22.45 6.10 -26.59
N LYS A 850 -21.71 5.19 -27.21
CA LYS A 850 -21.83 4.88 -28.63
C LYS A 850 -21.48 3.39 -28.80
N PRO A 851 -22.32 2.57 -29.45
CA PRO A 851 -22.10 1.12 -29.52
C PRO A 851 -20.74 0.73 -30.12
N LEU A 852 -20.10 -0.23 -29.48
CA LEU A 852 -18.94 -0.98 -30.00
C LEU A 852 -19.45 -2.21 -30.74
N ASN A 853 -18.75 -2.64 -31.79
CA ASN A 853 -19.08 -3.87 -32.52
C ASN A 853 -18.21 -5.04 -32.06
N VAL A 854 -16.96 -4.74 -31.70
CA VAL A 854 -15.94 -5.72 -31.33
C VAL A 854 -15.18 -5.21 -30.12
N ILE A 855 -14.85 -6.09 -29.18
CA ILE A 855 -13.77 -5.86 -28.22
C ILE A 855 -12.63 -6.79 -28.62
N PHE A 856 -11.46 -6.22 -28.90
CA PHE A 856 -10.25 -6.94 -29.25
C PHE A 856 -9.27 -6.90 -28.07
N PHE A 857 -9.04 -8.05 -27.45
CA PHE A 857 -8.12 -8.21 -26.33
C PHE A 857 -7.24 -9.47 -26.56
N PRO A 858 -6.12 -9.34 -27.29
CA PRO A 858 -5.32 -10.50 -27.68
C PRO A 858 -4.51 -11.10 -26.53
N MET A 859 -4.26 -12.40 -26.61
CA MET A 859 -3.34 -13.15 -25.76
C MET A 859 -1.95 -13.18 -26.41
N TYR A 860 -0.89 -12.96 -25.63
CA TYR A 860 0.48 -12.89 -26.15
C TYR A 860 1.26 -14.16 -25.81
N ASP A 861 1.78 -14.88 -26.79
CA ASP A 861 2.63 -16.06 -26.56
C ASP A 861 4.12 -15.67 -26.54
N VAL A 862 4.63 -15.21 -27.69
CA VAL A 862 6.01 -14.76 -27.87
C VAL A 862 6.04 -13.30 -28.27
N LEU A 863 6.92 -12.53 -27.62
CA LEU A 863 7.11 -11.08 -27.83
C LEU A 863 8.33 -10.79 -28.71
N THR A 864 8.43 -9.55 -29.19
CA THR A 864 9.61 -9.05 -29.92
C THR A 864 10.74 -8.71 -28.94
N SER A 865 11.98 -9.03 -29.31
CA SER A 865 13.17 -8.68 -28.52
C SER A 865 14.37 -8.41 -29.42
N PRO A 866 15.13 -7.32 -29.20
CA PRO A 866 16.40 -7.08 -29.88
C PRO A 866 17.58 -7.87 -29.27
N LEU A 867 17.40 -8.46 -28.09
CA LEU A 867 18.46 -9.16 -27.37
C LEU A 867 18.91 -10.44 -28.08
N VAL A 868 20.21 -10.70 -28.01
CA VAL A 868 20.85 -11.88 -28.63
C VAL A 868 21.21 -12.92 -27.57
N LYS A 869 21.41 -14.18 -27.99
CA LYS A 869 21.79 -15.30 -27.10
C LYS A 869 20.86 -15.55 -25.91
N ILE A 870 19.59 -15.14 -26.04
CA ILE A 870 18.53 -15.46 -25.08
C ILE A 870 17.94 -16.84 -25.34
N VAL A 871 17.47 -17.52 -24.30
CA VAL A 871 16.81 -18.84 -24.42
C VAL A 871 15.45 -18.70 -25.10
N ALA A 872 14.63 -17.72 -24.68
CA ALA A 872 13.35 -17.42 -25.30
C ALA A 872 12.88 -15.98 -25.04
N ALA A 873 11.76 -15.59 -25.66
CA ALA A 873 11.14 -14.27 -25.51
C ALA A 873 9.64 -14.40 -25.21
N ASN A 874 9.25 -15.36 -24.38
CA ASN A 874 7.84 -15.59 -24.04
C ASN A 874 7.28 -14.47 -23.16
N ALA A 875 5.98 -14.20 -23.32
CA ALA A 875 5.23 -13.35 -22.41
C ALA A 875 5.03 -14.04 -21.04
N CYS A 876 4.59 -13.28 -20.04
CA CYS A 876 4.21 -13.85 -18.76
C CYS A 876 2.91 -14.68 -18.91
N PRO A 877 2.85 -15.95 -18.46
CA PRO A 877 1.65 -16.78 -18.59
C PRO A 877 0.39 -16.16 -17.99
N THR A 878 0.50 -15.47 -16.85
CA THR A 878 -0.62 -14.74 -16.24
C THR A 878 -1.15 -13.64 -17.16
N VAL A 879 -0.23 -12.88 -17.77
CA VAL A 879 -0.55 -11.82 -18.74
C VAL A 879 -1.20 -12.43 -19.99
N THR A 880 -0.65 -13.55 -20.48
CA THR A 880 -1.17 -14.30 -21.64
C THR A 880 -2.61 -14.77 -21.41
N ALA A 881 -2.93 -15.33 -20.23
CA ALA A 881 -4.25 -15.89 -19.92
C ALA A 881 -5.29 -14.84 -19.45
N THR A 882 -4.87 -13.59 -19.23
CA THR A 882 -5.76 -12.53 -18.71
C THR A 882 -6.98 -12.29 -19.62
N PRO A 883 -6.88 -12.18 -20.95
CA PRO A 883 -8.04 -11.97 -21.80
C PRO A 883 -9.14 -13.03 -21.65
N GLU A 884 -8.76 -14.31 -21.55
CA GLU A 884 -9.71 -15.42 -21.37
C GLU A 884 -10.34 -15.39 -19.97
N THR A 885 -9.53 -15.09 -18.94
CA THR A 885 -10.02 -14.92 -17.57
C THR A 885 -11.04 -13.78 -17.47
N VAL A 886 -10.76 -12.66 -18.15
CA VAL A 886 -11.67 -11.51 -18.21
C VAL A 886 -12.96 -11.88 -18.93
N LYS A 887 -12.87 -12.55 -20.09
CA LYS A 887 -14.04 -13.04 -20.83
C LYS A 887 -14.95 -13.89 -19.95
N ALA A 888 -14.38 -14.86 -19.23
CA ALA A 888 -15.11 -15.71 -18.30
C ALA A 888 -15.86 -14.90 -17.22
N ALA A 889 -15.27 -13.82 -16.70
CA ALA A 889 -15.93 -12.94 -15.72
C ALA A 889 -17.17 -12.21 -16.28
N PHE A 890 -17.26 -12.05 -17.60
CA PHE A 890 -18.39 -11.42 -18.29
C PHE A 890 -19.34 -12.42 -18.96
N THR A 891 -19.06 -13.73 -18.88
CA THR A 891 -19.92 -14.79 -19.46
C THR A 891 -20.38 -15.83 -18.44
N LYS A 892 -19.86 -15.81 -17.19
CA LYS A 892 -20.17 -16.80 -16.14
C LYS A 892 -21.64 -16.87 -15.73
N GLU A 893 -22.31 -15.72 -15.56
CA GLU A 893 -23.73 -15.68 -15.16
C GLU A 893 -24.65 -15.38 -16.35
N ASN A 894 -24.22 -14.52 -17.25
CA ASN A 894 -24.93 -14.12 -18.45
C ASN A 894 -23.90 -13.71 -19.52
N ASP A 895 -24.22 -13.90 -20.80
CA ASP A 895 -23.34 -13.47 -21.90
C ASP A 895 -23.48 -11.96 -22.13
N VAL A 896 -22.73 -11.17 -21.35
CA VAL A 896 -22.75 -9.70 -21.44
C VAL A 896 -22.34 -9.23 -22.83
N PHE A 897 -21.45 -9.94 -23.52
CA PHE A 897 -21.01 -9.54 -24.86
C PHE A 897 -22.13 -9.77 -25.88
N GLY A 898 -22.77 -10.95 -25.85
CA GLY A 898 -23.92 -11.28 -26.69
C GLY A 898 -25.11 -10.33 -26.47
N GLU A 899 -25.44 -10.03 -25.21
CA GLU A 899 -26.52 -9.08 -24.86
C GLU A 899 -26.30 -7.67 -25.42
N ASN A 900 -25.04 -7.24 -25.53
CA ASN A 900 -24.69 -5.93 -26.08
C ASN A 900 -24.35 -5.99 -27.58
N ASN A 901 -24.54 -7.14 -28.24
CA ASN A 901 -24.17 -7.37 -29.64
C ASN A 901 -22.70 -6.99 -29.93
N VAL A 902 -21.81 -7.31 -29.00
CA VAL A 902 -20.36 -7.10 -29.10
C VAL A 902 -19.68 -8.45 -29.31
N LYS A 903 -18.84 -8.59 -30.33
CA LYS A 903 -17.98 -9.76 -30.48
C LYS A 903 -16.71 -9.57 -29.64
N TYR A 904 -16.37 -10.55 -28.80
CA TYR A 904 -15.10 -10.57 -28.06
C TYR A 904 -14.06 -11.38 -28.82
N LEU A 905 -12.95 -10.75 -29.22
CA LEU A 905 -11.86 -11.36 -29.97
C LEU A 905 -10.59 -11.38 -29.11
N ASP A 906 -10.10 -12.58 -28.83
CA ASP A 906 -8.96 -12.85 -27.95
C ASP A 906 -7.98 -13.87 -28.57
N PRO A 907 -7.46 -13.63 -29.78
CA PRO A 907 -6.54 -14.58 -30.41
C PRO A 907 -5.23 -14.68 -29.62
N VAL A 908 -4.62 -15.87 -29.64
CA VAL A 908 -3.22 -16.05 -29.23
C VAL A 908 -2.33 -15.57 -30.37
N LEU A 909 -1.35 -14.71 -30.07
CA LEU A 909 -0.45 -14.08 -31.04
C LEU A 909 1.01 -14.41 -30.76
N ASN A 910 1.72 -14.86 -31.80
CA ASN A 910 3.17 -15.08 -31.77
C ASN A 910 3.89 -14.02 -32.60
N PHE A 911 4.61 -13.09 -31.97
CA PHE A 911 5.23 -11.97 -32.69
C PHE A 911 6.59 -12.35 -33.33
N LYS A 912 7.15 -13.52 -33.02
CA LYS A 912 8.43 -13.97 -33.55
C LYS A 912 8.25 -14.67 -34.91
N ASP A 913 7.25 -15.54 -35.04
CA ASP A 913 6.91 -16.18 -36.30
C ASP A 913 5.88 -15.34 -37.06
N ARG A 914 6.36 -14.56 -38.04
CA ARG A 914 5.53 -13.67 -38.86
C ARG A 914 4.42 -14.39 -39.62
N LYS A 915 4.64 -15.64 -40.05
CA LYS A 915 3.64 -16.41 -40.79
C LYS A 915 2.54 -16.92 -39.86
N LEU A 916 2.92 -17.42 -38.68
CA LEU A 916 1.98 -17.82 -37.65
C LEU A 916 1.15 -16.63 -37.16
N PHE A 917 1.78 -15.48 -36.92
CA PHE A 917 1.10 -14.23 -36.58
C PHE A 917 0.03 -13.86 -37.61
N ALA A 918 0.40 -13.86 -38.90
CA ALA A 918 -0.50 -13.52 -39.98
C ALA A 918 -1.68 -14.49 -40.06
N HIS A 919 -1.45 -15.78 -39.87
CA HIS A 919 -2.51 -16.79 -39.80
C HIS A 919 -3.47 -16.56 -38.63
N GLN A 920 -2.94 -16.29 -37.43
CA GLN A 920 -3.73 -16.03 -36.23
C GLN A 920 -4.58 -14.75 -36.37
N MET A 921 -4.01 -13.68 -36.95
CA MET A 921 -4.73 -12.44 -37.24
C MET A 921 -5.81 -12.65 -38.31
N LEU A 922 -5.53 -13.43 -39.35
CA LEU A 922 -6.52 -13.79 -40.37
C LEU A 922 -7.70 -14.53 -39.74
N GLN A 923 -7.45 -15.56 -38.92
CA GLN A 923 -8.50 -16.32 -38.24
C GLN A 923 -9.39 -15.42 -37.37
N ALA A 924 -8.80 -14.49 -36.63
CA ALA A 924 -9.53 -13.58 -35.75
C ALA A 924 -10.37 -12.56 -36.53
N TRP A 925 -9.82 -11.98 -37.59
CA TRP A 925 -10.41 -10.81 -38.25
C TRP A 925 -11.17 -11.12 -39.53
N GLN A 926 -10.90 -12.24 -40.22
CA GLN A 926 -11.60 -12.62 -41.44
C GLN A 926 -13.13 -12.65 -41.27
N PRO A 927 -13.71 -13.21 -40.19
CA PRO A 927 -15.17 -13.24 -40.00
C PRO A 927 -15.81 -11.86 -39.73
N VAL A 928 -14.99 -10.83 -39.48
CA VAL A 928 -15.45 -9.49 -39.11
C VAL A 928 -15.17 -8.49 -40.23
N LEU A 929 -14.01 -8.58 -40.86
CA LEU A 929 -13.52 -7.63 -41.88
C LEU A 929 -13.60 -8.18 -43.30
N GLY A 930 -13.89 -9.48 -43.48
CA GLY A 930 -13.94 -10.12 -44.80
C GLY A 930 -12.59 -10.09 -45.49
N LEU A 931 -11.54 -10.56 -44.83
CA LEU A 931 -10.16 -10.49 -45.33
C LEU A 931 -9.85 -11.63 -46.31
N SER A 932 -9.07 -11.33 -47.35
CA SER A 932 -8.31 -12.34 -48.09
C SER A 932 -6.96 -12.60 -47.39
N LEU A 933 -6.32 -13.73 -47.68
CA LEU A 933 -4.98 -14.03 -47.15
C LEU A 933 -3.98 -12.93 -47.54
N GLU A 934 -3.94 -12.57 -48.83
CA GLU A 934 -3.01 -11.55 -49.34
C GLU A 934 -3.28 -10.14 -48.76
N GLU A 935 -4.54 -9.78 -48.57
CA GLU A 935 -4.92 -8.51 -47.93
C GLU A 935 -4.47 -8.46 -46.47
N ASN A 936 -4.68 -9.55 -45.73
CA ASN A 936 -4.22 -9.70 -44.35
C ASN A 936 -2.70 -9.57 -44.26
N ASP A 937 -1.95 -10.24 -45.12
CA ASP A 937 -0.48 -10.21 -45.09
C ASP A 937 0.06 -8.79 -45.33
N ARG A 938 -0.52 -8.03 -46.27
CA ARG A 938 -0.17 -6.61 -46.47
C ARG A 938 -0.51 -5.74 -45.27
N ALA A 939 -1.62 -6.01 -44.59
CA ALA A 939 -2.02 -5.27 -43.39
C ALA A 939 -1.13 -5.59 -42.18
N VAL A 940 -0.70 -6.86 -42.03
CA VAL A 940 0.26 -7.26 -41.00
C VAL A 940 1.59 -6.53 -41.20
N GLU A 941 2.08 -6.45 -42.45
CA GLU A 941 3.30 -5.71 -42.77
C GLU A 941 3.17 -4.21 -42.45
N ALA A 942 2.03 -3.60 -42.82
CA ALA A 942 1.74 -2.21 -42.47
C ALA A 942 1.74 -1.98 -40.94
N GLY A 943 1.20 -2.92 -40.17
CA GLY A 943 1.22 -2.90 -38.71
C GLY A 943 2.64 -2.96 -38.13
N PHE A 944 3.47 -3.91 -38.58
CA PHE A 944 4.86 -4.01 -38.09
C PHE A 944 5.69 -2.78 -38.44
N LYS A 945 5.52 -2.23 -39.64
CA LYS A 945 6.17 -0.98 -40.04
C LYS A 945 5.76 0.20 -39.15
N ALA A 946 4.49 0.26 -38.74
CA ALA A 946 4.01 1.29 -37.82
C ALA A 946 4.64 1.16 -36.42
N LEU A 947 4.80 -0.08 -35.92
CA LEU A 947 5.52 -0.35 -34.67
C LEU A 947 6.99 0.08 -34.74
N GLU A 948 7.70 -0.32 -35.80
CA GLU A 948 9.11 0.04 -36.01
C GLU A 948 9.31 1.55 -36.11
N ALA A 949 8.45 2.25 -36.84
CA ALA A 949 8.51 3.70 -36.97
C ALA A 949 8.31 4.43 -35.62
N TYR A 950 7.37 3.94 -34.80
CA TYR A 950 7.13 4.46 -33.46
C TYR A 950 8.34 4.24 -32.55
N GLU A 951 8.85 3.00 -32.49
CA GLU A 951 10.01 2.65 -31.65
C GLU A 951 11.25 3.45 -32.04
N ALA A 952 11.52 3.62 -33.34
CA ALA A 952 12.64 4.42 -33.81
C ALA A 952 12.50 5.91 -33.45
N SER A 953 11.28 6.44 -33.52
CA SER A 953 10.98 7.85 -33.18
C SER A 953 11.20 8.16 -31.70
N ILE A 954 10.71 7.28 -30.80
CA ILE A 954 10.83 7.51 -29.36
C ILE A 954 12.28 7.31 -28.87
N ARG A 955 12.99 6.29 -29.37
CA ARG A 955 14.41 6.07 -29.03
C ARG A 955 15.31 7.22 -29.50
N ARG A 956 15.04 7.80 -30.68
CA ARG A 956 15.80 8.96 -31.18
C ARG A 956 15.67 10.19 -30.28
N ARG A 957 14.46 10.50 -29.81
CA ARG A 957 14.24 11.61 -28.87
C ARG A 957 14.87 11.31 -27.51
N ALA A 958 14.79 10.07 -27.04
CA ALA A 958 15.45 9.65 -25.80
C ALA A 958 16.98 9.81 -25.89
N ARG A 959 17.58 9.43 -27.02
CA ARG A 959 19.02 9.61 -27.29
C ARG A 959 19.44 11.08 -27.18
N GLN A 960 18.68 11.99 -27.78
CA GLN A 960 18.98 13.44 -27.72
C GLN A 960 19.03 13.98 -26.29
N VAL A 961 18.12 13.51 -25.42
CA VAL A 961 18.09 13.91 -24.01
C VAL A 961 19.24 13.28 -23.23
N LEU A 962 19.60 12.02 -23.52
CA LEU A 962 20.77 11.38 -22.92
C LEU A 962 22.05 12.15 -23.24
N ASP A 963 22.26 12.52 -24.50
CA ASP A 963 23.45 13.30 -24.92
C ASP A 963 23.46 14.70 -24.27
N GLN A 964 22.29 15.26 -23.93
CA GLN A 964 22.19 16.54 -23.21
C GLN A 964 22.55 16.37 -21.73
N LEU A 965 22.10 15.30 -21.08
CA LEU A 965 22.40 15.01 -19.67
C LEU A 965 23.91 14.91 -19.40
N GLU A 966 24.65 14.29 -20.31
CA GLU A 966 26.11 14.18 -20.24
C GLU A 966 26.82 15.54 -20.38
N ARG A 967 26.30 16.41 -21.24
CA ARG A 967 26.86 17.75 -21.47
C ARG A 967 26.61 18.71 -20.31
N GLU A 968 25.51 18.52 -19.57
CA GLU A 968 25.07 19.43 -18.51
C GLU A 968 25.35 18.90 -17.08
N ASP A 969 26.02 17.76 -16.94
CA ASP A 969 26.25 17.07 -15.66
C ASP A 969 24.97 16.90 -14.85
N ARG A 970 23.91 16.48 -15.54
CA ARG A 970 22.58 16.21 -14.97
C ARG A 970 22.35 14.70 -14.90
N ILE A 971 21.40 14.29 -14.06
CA ILE A 971 21.05 12.88 -13.88
C ILE A 971 19.70 12.60 -14.54
N GLY A 972 19.59 11.45 -15.20
CA GLY A 972 18.34 10.87 -15.67
C GLY A 972 18.00 9.59 -14.89
N ILE A 973 16.71 9.28 -14.79
CA ILE A 973 16.23 8.07 -14.11
C ILE A 973 15.74 7.07 -15.15
N VAL A 974 16.15 5.81 -15.03
CA VAL A 974 15.67 4.70 -15.86
C VAL A 974 14.70 3.85 -15.05
N MET A 975 13.44 3.83 -15.45
CA MET A 975 12.44 2.90 -14.91
C MET A 975 12.75 1.48 -15.40
N LEU A 976 13.18 0.62 -14.47
CA LEU A 976 13.31 -0.82 -14.67
C LEU A 976 11.99 -1.48 -14.29
N GLY A 977 11.11 -1.66 -15.29
CA GLY A 977 9.72 -2.04 -15.08
C GLY A 977 9.25 -3.11 -16.07
N ARG A 978 7.98 -3.03 -16.45
CA ARG A 978 7.34 -3.92 -17.43
C ARG A 978 6.44 -3.04 -18.32
N PRO A 979 6.09 -3.46 -19.54
CA PRO A 979 5.29 -2.64 -20.45
C PRO A 979 4.06 -1.97 -19.83
N TYR A 980 3.36 -2.68 -18.95
CA TYR A 980 2.17 -2.18 -18.29
C TYR A 980 2.43 -1.08 -17.24
N HIS A 981 3.65 -0.91 -16.76
CA HIS A 981 4.01 0.21 -15.86
C HIS A 981 4.06 1.56 -16.59
N HIS A 982 3.81 1.59 -17.90
CA HIS A 982 3.50 2.82 -18.61
C HIS A 982 2.09 3.34 -18.28
N ASP A 983 1.22 2.53 -17.68
CA ASP A 983 -0.05 3.03 -17.16
C ASP A 983 0.21 3.90 -15.91
N PRO A 984 -0.19 5.21 -15.91
CA PRO A 984 -0.02 6.09 -14.75
C PRO A 984 -0.76 5.57 -13.51
N GLY A 985 -1.82 4.78 -13.69
CA GLY A 985 -2.51 4.13 -12.58
C GLY A 985 -1.76 2.93 -11.99
N LEU A 986 -0.91 2.24 -12.75
CA LEU A 986 -0.12 1.09 -12.28
C LEU A 986 1.26 1.47 -11.74
N ASN A 987 1.84 2.57 -12.20
CA ASN A 987 3.10 3.11 -11.64
C ASN A 987 2.86 4.15 -10.52
N HIS A 988 1.60 4.36 -10.13
CA HIS A 988 1.18 5.29 -9.07
C HIS A 988 1.64 6.74 -9.25
N GLU A 989 1.87 7.17 -10.49
CA GLU A 989 2.43 8.49 -10.81
C GLU A 989 3.81 8.76 -10.17
N ILE A 990 4.55 7.71 -9.76
CA ILE A 990 5.85 7.82 -9.10
C ILE A 990 6.85 8.58 -10.00
N LEU A 991 6.80 8.31 -11.30
CA LEU A 991 7.73 8.88 -12.27
C LEU A 991 7.48 10.37 -12.49
N GLU A 992 6.22 10.78 -12.41
CA GLU A 992 5.77 12.16 -12.49
C GLU A 992 6.24 12.97 -11.29
N GLU A 993 6.30 12.37 -10.09
CA GLU A 993 6.88 13.03 -8.91
C GLU A 993 8.38 13.31 -9.10
N PHE A 994 9.15 12.37 -9.66
CA PHE A 994 10.54 12.64 -10.04
C PHE A 994 10.69 13.67 -11.14
N GLN A 995 9.77 13.66 -12.13
CA GLN A 995 9.76 14.66 -13.18
C GLN A 995 9.59 16.08 -12.64
N LYS A 996 8.71 16.27 -11.65
CA LYS A 996 8.50 17.57 -10.97
C LYS A 996 9.75 18.07 -10.24
N LEU A 997 10.66 17.16 -9.85
CA LEU A 997 11.93 17.48 -9.21
C LEU A 997 13.07 17.74 -10.20
N GLY A 998 12.80 17.66 -11.50
CA GLY A 998 13.78 17.96 -12.54
C GLY A 998 14.61 16.75 -12.99
N TYR A 999 14.06 15.54 -12.94
CA TYR A 999 14.69 14.35 -13.53
C TYR A 999 13.99 13.96 -14.84
N PRO A 1000 14.70 13.90 -15.98
CA PRO A 1000 14.19 13.20 -17.16
C PRO A 1000 14.05 11.70 -16.87
N ILE A 1001 12.97 11.10 -17.37
CA ILE A 1001 12.64 9.70 -17.08
C ILE A 1001 12.68 8.87 -18.37
N PHE A 1002 13.37 7.74 -18.31
CA PHE A 1002 13.49 6.75 -19.38
C PHE A 1002 12.85 5.42 -18.93
N SER A 1003 12.62 4.52 -19.87
CA SER A 1003 12.33 3.10 -19.62
C SER A 1003 13.24 2.22 -20.43
N GLN A 1004 13.30 0.94 -20.09
CA GLN A 1004 13.98 -0.09 -20.89
C GLN A 1004 13.61 -0.06 -22.39
N ASN A 1005 12.39 0.34 -22.76
CA ASN A 1005 11.93 0.36 -24.15
C ASN A 1005 12.45 1.59 -24.92
N THR A 1006 12.82 2.66 -24.21
CA THR A 1006 13.23 3.95 -24.78
C THR A 1006 14.75 4.11 -24.82
N LEU A 1007 15.50 3.20 -24.18
CA LEU A 1007 16.95 3.23 -24.24
C LEU A 1007 17.45 3.07 -25.69
N PRO A 1008 18.50 3.81 -26.08
CA PRO A 1008 19.06 3.76 -27.42
C PRO A 1008 19.71 2.41 -27.70
N LEU A 1009 19.64 2.00 -28.97
CA LEU A 1009 20.29 0.80 -29.51
C LEU A 1009 21.31 1.16 -30.60
N ASP A 1010 21.66 2.44 -30.72
CA ASP A 1010 22.61 2.94 -31.71
C ASP A 1010 23.99 2.33 -31.49
N GLU A 1011 24.67 1.95 -32.58
CA GLU A 1011 25.95 1.23 -32.52
C GLU A 1011 27.02 2.02 -31.75
N ASP A 1012 27.08 3.34 -31.92
CA ASP A 1012 28.05 4.21 -31.25
C ASP A 1012 27.85 4.24 -29.72
N MET A 1013 26.60 4.26 -29.26
CA MET A 1013 26.28 4.22 -27.83
C MET A 1013 26.60 2.86 -27.23
N LEU A 1014 26.24 1.78 -27.92
CA LEU A 1014 26.53 0.42 -27.47
C LEU A 1014 28.05 0.18 -27.40
N GLU A 1015 28.78 0.68 -28.40
CA GLU A 1015 30.24 0.62 -28.44
C GLU A 1015 30.86 1.41 -27.29
N ARG A 1016 30.38 2.62 -27.01
CA ARG A 1016 30.88 3.45 -25.92
C ARG A 1016 30.64 2.84 -24.53
N LEU A 1017 29.50 2.18 -24.32
CA LEU A 1017 29.14 1.63 -23.01
C LEU A 1017 29.66 0.21 -22.79
N PHE A 1018 29.73 -0.62 -23.84
CA PHE A 1018 30.02 -2.06 -23.73
C PHE A 1018 31.28 -2.50 -24.48
N GLY A 1019 31.84 -1.67 -25.38
CA GLY A 1019 32.86 -2.08 -26.35
C GLY A 1019 34.16 -2.59 -25.73
N GLU A 1020 34.59 -2.02 -24.60
CA GLU A 1020 35.79 -2.49 -23.88
C GLU A 1020 35.62 -3.91 -23.34
N GLU A 1021 34.48 -4.21 -22.70
CA GLU A 1021 34.19 -5.54 -22.16
C GLU A 1021 33.97 -6.57 -23.27
N VAL A 1022 33.41 -6.15 -24.41
CA VAL A 1022 33.29 -6.99 -25.60
C VAL A 1022 34.67 -7.33 -26.16
N ARG A 1023 35.56 -6.35 -26.30
CA ARG A 1023 36.96 -6.58 -26.75
C ARG A 1023 37.76 -7.44 -25.78
N ALA A 1024 37.54 -7.25 -24.47
CA ALA A 1024 38.18 -8.04 -23.42
C ALA A 1024 37.61 -9.47 -23.31
N GLY A 1025 36.53 -9.80 -24.04
CA GLY A 1025 35.89 -11.11 -24.01
C GLY A 1025 35.10 -11.39 -22.72
N VAL A 1026 34.81 -10.37 -21.91
CA VAL A 1026 34.01 -10.49 -20.68
C VAL A 1026 32.56 -10.78 -21.03
N ILE A 1027 32.04 -10.09 -22.05
CA ILE A 1027 30.72 -10.31 -22.63
C ILE A 1027 30.86 -10.53 -24.13
N SER A 1028 29.92 -11.26 -24.73
CA SER A 1028 30.05 -11.65 -26.13
C SER A 1028 29.42 -10.67 -27.14
N HIS A 1029 28.49 -9.82 -26.68
CA HIS A 1029 27.81 -8.81 -27.48
C HIS A 1029 27.15 -7.77 -26.54
N PRO A 1030 26.99 -6.48 -26.91
CA PRO A 1030 26.33 -5.48 -26.07
C PRO A 1030 24.86 -5.79 -25.70
N LEU A 1031 24.19 -6.59 -26.53
CA LEU A 1031 22.80 -7.04 -26.34
C LEU A 1031 22.70 -8.46 -25.74
N ASP A 1032 23.81 -9.01 -25.23
CA ASP A 1032 23.87 -10.28 -24.51
C ASP A 1032 23.72 -10.07 -23.00
N ILE A 1033 22.93 -10.94 -22.37
CA ILE A 1033 22.68 -10.95 -20.93
C ILE A 1033 23.05 -12.29 -20.27
N SER A 1034 23.61 -13.24 -21.02
CA SER A 1034 23.88 -14.60 -20.55
C SER A 1034 24.95 -14.67 -19.45
N ASP A 1035 25.78 -13.63 -19.35
CA ASP A 1035 26.74 -13.38 -18.27
C ASP A 1035 26.04 -13.15 -16.91
N ALA A 1036 24.92 -12.42 -16.92
CA ALA A 1036 24.18 -12.06 -15.72
C ALA A 1036 22.95 -12.95 -15.46
N TRP A 1037 22.30 -13.44 -16.53
CA TRP A 1037 21.03 -14.18 -16.45
C TRP A 1037 20.94 -15.30 -17.48
N LYS A 1038 21.27 -16.52 -17.05
CA LYS A 1038 21.24 -17.73 -17.90
C LYS A 1038 19.83 -18.21 -18.25
N ASN A 1039 18.85 -18.00 -17.35
CA ASN A 1039 17.47 -18.48 -17.49
C ASN A 1039 16.59 -17.48 -18.26
N SER A 1040 17.05 -17.04 -19.44
CA SER A 1040 16.46 -15.93 -20.20
C SER A 1040 15.23 -16.33 -21.02
N TYR A 1041 14.20 -16.89 -20.38
CA TYR A 1041 12.96 -17.35 -21.02
C TYR A 1041 11.92 -16.24 -21.26
N SER A 1042 11.80 -15.28 -20.33
CA SER A 1042 10.74 -14.26 -20.34
C SER A 1042 11.24 -12.94 -20.93
N CYS A 1043 10.57 -12.44 -21.96
CA CYS A 1043 11.00 -11.25 -22.69
C CYS A 1043 11.16 -10.02 -21.79
N SER A 1044 10.14 -9.70 -20.98
CA SER A 1044 10.21 -8.51 -20.12
C SER A 1044 11.28 -8.62 -19.04
N THR A 1045 11.53 -9.82 -18.52
CA THR A 1045 12.63 -10.08 -17.58
C THR A 1045 13.97 -9.85 -18.28
N ASN A 1046 14.14 -10.38 -19.50
CA ASN A 1046 15.37 -10.20 -20.28
C ASN A 1046 15.66 -8.72 -20.56
N HIS A 1047 14.63 -7.94 -20.98
CA HIS A 1047 14.77 -6.51 -21.23
C HIS A 1047 15.13 -5.73 -19.97
N LYS A 1048 14.55 -6.09 -18.83
CA LYS A 1048 14.84 -5.44 -17.54
C LYS A 1048 16.28 -5.68 -17.09
N VAL A 1049 16.80 -6.91 -17.26
CA VAL A 1049 18.22 -7.24 -16.97
C VAL A 1049 19.16 -6.47 -17.92
N TRP A 1050 18.86 -6.42 -19.21
CA TRP A 1050 19.67 -5.66 -20.16
C TRP A 1050 19.68 -4.15 -19.85
N ALA A 1051 18.52 -3.58 -19.53
CA ALA A 1051 18.42 -2.18 -19.15
C ALA A 1051 19.22 -1.87 -17.87
N ALA A 1052 19.25 -2.80 -16.90
CA ALA A 1052 20.13 -2.66 -15.73
C ALA A 1052 21.61 -2.61 -16.13
N LYS A 1053 22.06 -3.49 -17.05
CA LYS A 1053 23.44 -3.46 -17.56
C LYS A 1053 23.76 -2.14 -18.26
N PHE A 1054 22.83 -1.60 -19.05
CA PHE A 1054 22.97 -0.30 -19.71
C PHE A 1054 23.09 0.83 -18.69
N THR A 1055 22.19 0.89 -17.70
CA THR A 1055 22.18 1.92 -16.67
C THR A 1055 23.43 1.89 -15.80
N ALA A 1056 23.93 0.71 -15.42
CA ALA A 1056 25.17 0.55 -14.65
C ALA A 1056 26.39 1.16 -15.34
N ARG A 1057 26.41 1.16 -16.69
CA ARG A 1057 27.55 1.64 -17.49
C ARG A 1057 27.48 3.12 -17.84
N HIS A 1058 26.33 3.76 -17.65
CA HIS A 1058 26.13 5.15 -18.07
C HIS A 1058 26.33 6.11 -16.89
N PRO A 1059 27.24 7.11 -16.99
CA PRO A 1059 27.65 7.94 -15.86
C PRO A 1059 26.52 8.81 -15.28
N ASN A 1060 25.60 9.25 -16.14
CA ASN A 1060 24.49 10.14 -15.79
C ASN A 1060 23.14 9.44 -15.57
N LEU A 1061 23.08 8.10 -15.53
CA LEU A 1061 21.82 7.37 -15.34
C LEU A 1061 21.76 6.68 -13.98
N VAL A 1062 20.57 6.71 -13.39
CA VAL A 1062 20.25 6.02 -12.13
C VAL A 1062 19.09 5.07 -12.35
N ALA A 1063 19.15 3.89 -11.73
CA ALA A 1063 18.11 2.87 -11.84
C ALA A 1063 17.01 3.06 -10.79
N LEU A 1064 15.76 3.08 -11.27
CA LEU A 1064 14.56 3.00 -10.43
C LEU A 1064 13.75 1.76 -10.81
N GLU A 1065 13.84 0.71 -10.00
CA GLU A 1065 13.07 -0.51 -10.22
C GLU A 1065 11.61 -0.34 -9.80
N ILE A 1066 10.66 -0.73 -10.65
CA ILE A 1066 9.23 -0.80 -10.30
C ILE A 1066 8.73 -2.23 -10.49
N SER A 1067 7.97 -2.73 -9.51
CA SER A 1067 7.35 -4.06 -9.52
C SER A 1067 5.96 -4.05 -8.87
N SER A 1068 5.02 -4.80 -9.44
CA SER A 1068 3.66 -4.91 -8.90
C SER A 1068 3.50 -6.12 -7.97
N PHE A 1069 2.54 -6.03 -7.04
CA PHE A 1069 2.20 -7.10 -6.11
C PHE A 1069 1.89 -8.43 -6.83
N LYS A 1070 2.40 -9.53 -6.27
CA LYS A 1070 2.33 -10.91 -6.82
C LYS A 1070 3.00 -11.08 -8.19
N CYS A 1071 4.00 -10.26 -8.55
CA CYS A 1071 4.78 -10.49 -9.77
C CYS A 1071 5.81 -11.62 -9.60
N GLY A 1072 5.42 -12.85 -9.97
CA GLY A 1072 6.28 -14.03 -9.82
C GLY A 1072 7.56 -14.02 -10.68
N HIS A 1073 7.60 -13.28 -11.79
CA HIS A 1073 8.78 -13.21 -12.67
C HIS A 1073 9.83 -12.17 -12.23
N ASP A 1074 9.44 -11.19 -11.40
CA ASP A 1074 10.38 -10.18 -10.88
C ASP A 1074 11.14 -10.72 -9.66
N ALA A 1075 10.47 -11.51 -8.80
CA ALA A 1075 11.08 -12.03 -7.57
C ALA A 1075 12.44 -12.72 -7.76
N PRO A 1076 12.67 -13.58 -8.78
CA PRO A 1076 13.97 -14.23 -8.99
C PRO A 1076 15.09 -13.31 -9.48
N ILE A 1077 14.76 -12.15 -10.06
CA ILE A 1077 15.75 -11.24 -10.67
C ILE A 1077 16.08 -10.02 -9.82
N TYR A 1078 15.42 -9.82 -8.66
CA TYR A 1078 15.72 -8.68 -7.79
C TYR A 1078 17.20 -8.60 -7.43
N GLY A 1079 17.79 -9.69 -6.93
CA GLY A 1079 19.21 -9.72 -6.58
C GLY A 1079 20.16 -9.60 -7.77
N VAL A 1080 19.71 -9.99 -8.97
CA VAL A 1080 20.50 -9.88 -10.20
C VAL A 1080 20.56 -8.43 -10.66
N VAL A 1081 19.41 -7.76 -10.76
CA VAL A 1081 19.33 -6.34 -11.14
C VAL A 1081 20.08 -5.47 -10.14
N GLU A 1082 19.85 -5.70 -8.84
CA GLU A 1082 20.52 -5.00 -7.75
C GLU A 1082 22.05 -5.19 -7.84
N GLY A 1083 22.51 -6.44 -7.99
CA GLY A 1083 23.94 -6.74 -8.10
C GLY A 1083 24.62 -6.08 -9.30
N ILE A 1084 23.94 -5.98 -10.45
CA ILE A 1084 24.48 -5.31 -11.64
C ILE A 1084 24.70 -3.81 -11.38
N ILE A 1085 23.73 -3.14 -10.77
CA ILE A 1085 23.79 -1.68 -10.54
C ILE A 1085 24.76 -1.34 -9.41
N GLU A 1086 24.79 -2.12 -8.33
CA GLU A 1086 25.63 -1.80 -7.17
C GLU A 1086 27.12 -1.96 -7.44
N GLN A 1087 27.50 -2.94 -8.27
CA GLN A 1087 28.90 -3.13 -8.64
C GLN A 1087 29.49 -1.94 -9.43
N SER A 1088 28.65 -1.13 -10.09
CA SER A 1088 29.11 0.08 -10.76
C SER A 1088 29.21 1.31 -9.84
N GLY A 1089 28.74 1.20 -8.59
CA GLY A 1089 28.62 2.34 -7.66
C GLY A 1089 27.47 3.31 -8.01
N THR A 1090 26.66 2.98 -9.01
CA THR A 1090 25.47 3.75 -9.37
C THR A 1090 24.38 3.55 -8.32
N PRO A 1091 23.66 4.60 -7.88
CA PRO A 1091 22.55 4.44 -6.96
C PRO A 1091 21.47 3.50 -7.51
N TYR A 1092 20.88 2.69 -6.63
CA TYR A 1092 19.80 1.77 -6.95
C TYR A 1092 18.63 1.98 -6.00
N PHE A 1093 17.44 2.25 -6.55
CA PHE A 1093 16.22 2.42 -5.77
C PHE A 1093 15.10 1.55 -6.32
N CYS A 1094 14.14 1.14 -5.48
CA CYS A 1094 13.04 0.28 -5.93
C CYS A 1094 11.68 0.60 -5.29
N PHE A 1095 10.61 0.54 -6.08
CA PHE A 1095 9.21 0.52 -5.64
C PHE A 1095 8.61 -0.84 -5.99
N LYS A 1096 8.70 -1.76 -5.02
CA LYS A 1096 8.17 -3.12 -5.14
C LYS A 1096 6.76 -3.20 -4.54
N ASP A 1097 6.02 -4.23 -4.94
CA ASP A 1097 4.69 -4.55 -4.44
C ASP A 1097 3.63 -3.46 -4.65
N LEU A 1098 3.68 -2.74 -5.77
CA LEU A 1098 2.60 -1.83 -6.15
C LEU A 1098 1.28 -2.61 -6.36
N ASP A 1099 0.24 -2.21 -5.65
CA ASP A 1099 -1.10 -2.81 -5.70
C ASP A 1099 -2.18 -1.73 -5.94
N GLU A 1100 -3.46 -2.05 -5.79
CA GLU A 1100 -4.55 -1.08 -5.98
C GLU A 1100 -4.56 0.06 -4.95
N ASN A 1101 -3.83 -0.08 -3.85
CA ASN A 1101 -3.72 0.95 -2.83
C ASN A 1101 -2.61 1.89 -3.27
N LYS A 1102 -2.97 3.15 -3.50
CA LYS A 1102 -2.01 4.19 -3.87
C LYS A 1102 -1.66 5.04 -2.63
N PRO A 1103 -0.62 4.67 -1.85
CA PRO A 1103 -0.22 5.41 -0.66
C PRO A 1103 0.56 6.69 -1.03
N SER A 1104 -0.12 7.68 -1.60
CA SER A 1104 0.52 8.89 -2.15
C SER A 1104 1.46 9.59 -1.17
N GLY A 1105 1.08 9.70 0.11
CA GLY A 1105 1.94 10.27 1.16
C GLY A 1105 3.24 9.50 1.36
N SER A 1106 3.17 8.17 1.42
CA SER A 1106 4.35 7.31 1.55
C SER A 1106 5.24 7.39 0.32
N ILE A 1107 4.63 7.39 -0.88
CA ILE A 1107 5.37 7.52 -2.14
C ILE A 1107 6.13 8.84 -2.18
N LYS A 1108 5.48 9.96 -1.82
CA LYS A 1108 6.10 11.28 -1.78
C LYS A 1108 7.32 11.32 -0.86
N ILE A 1109 7.21 10.78 0.36
CA ILE A 1109 8.34 10.69 1.31
C ILE A 1109 9.51 9.91 0.72
N ARG A 1110 9.24 8.80 0.02
CA ARG A 1110 10.29 8.01 -0.64
C ARG A 1110 10.96 8.79 -1.77
N VAL A 1111 10.17 9.47 -2.62
CA VAL A 1111 10.68 10.30 -3.71
C VAL A 1111 11.56 11.44 -3.17
N GLU A 1112 11.13 12.13 -2.12
CA GLU A 1112 11.92 13.19 -1.46
C GLU A 1112 13.22 12.66 -0.86
N THR A 1113 13.18 11.48 -0.23
CA THR A 1113 14.38 10.80 0.29
C THR A 1113 15.36 10.49 -0.84
N ILE A 1114 14.85 9.93 -1.95
CA ILE A 1114 15.67 9.60 -3.13
C ILE A 1114 16.25 10.88 -3.75
N ASP A 1115 15.46 11.94 -3.91
CA ASP A 1115 15.94 13.23 -4.42
C ASP A 1115 17.10 13.79 -3.59
N TYR A 1116 17.00 13.74 -2.25
CA TYR A 1116 18.09 14.16 -1.38
C TYR A 1116 19.40 13.40 -1.68
N PHE A 1117 19.32 12.07 -1.82
CA PHE A 1117 20.50 11.26 -2.15
C PHE A 1117 20.99 11.47 -3.58
N LEU A 1118 20.09 11.67 -4.55
CA LEU A 1118 20.45 11.98 -5.94
C LEU A 1118 21.18 13.32 -6.04
N ARG A 1119 20.77 14.34 -5.29
CA ARG A 1119 21.48 15.63 -5.22
C ARG A 1119 22.89 15.47 -4.66
N ARG A 1120 23.06 14.71 -3.56
CA ARG A 1120 24.39 14.42 -2.99
C ARG A 1120 25.26 13.59 -3.94
N TYR A 1121 24.66 12.60 -4.61
CA TYR A 1121 25.37 11.81 -5.62
C TYR A 1121 25.83 12.69 -6.79
N ARG A 1122 24.99 13.62 -7.25
CA ARG A 1122 25.37 14.59 -8.29
C ARG A 1122 26.55 15.46 -7.86
N GLU A 1123 26.52 16.01 -6.66
CA GLU A 1123 27.62 16.80 -6.10
C GLU A 1123 28.93 16.00 -6.06
N GLU A 1124 28.85 14.72 -5.67
CA GLU A 1124 30.01 13.84 -5.64
C GLU A 1124 30.53 13.50 -7.03
N VAL A 1125 29.65 13.19 -7.99
CA VAL A 1125 30.01 12.90 -9.38
C VAL A 1125 30.74 14.10 -10.00
N ILE A 1126 30.19 15.31 -9.82
CA ILE A 1126 30.83 16.56 -10.30
C ILE A 1126 32.20 16.74 -9.64
N ARG A 1127 32.32 16.49 -8.33
CA ARG A 1127 33.60 16.61 -7.61
C ARG A 1127 34.63 15.59 -8.11
N LYS A 1128 34.23 14.32 -8.29
CA LYS A 1128 35.10 13.24 -8.80
C LYS A 1128 35.55 13.53 -10.23
N ARG A 1129 34.64 14.02 -11.07
CA ARG A 1129 34.95 14.39 -12.46
C ARG A 1129 35.97 15.52 -12.51
N LYS A 1130 35.77 16.59 -11.74
CA LYS A 1130 36.77 17.68 -11.64
C LYS A 1130 38.13 17.17 -11.18
N ALA A 1131 38.16 16.30 -10.17
CA ALA A 1131 39.40 15.69 -9.72
C ALA A 1131 40.06 14.80 -10.80
N ALA A 1132 39.28 14.06 -11.59
CA ALA A 1132 39.80 13.27 -12.71
C ALA A 1132 40.33 14.16 -13.84
N GLU A 1133 39.61 15.23 -14.21
CA GLU A 1133 40.06 16.22 -15.20
C GLU A 1133 41.37 16.90 -14.74
N ASP A 1134 41.50 17.22 -13.45
CA ASP A 1134 42.72 17.75 -12.86
C ASP A 1134 43.89 16.74 -12.95
N ILE A 1135 43.63 15.46 -12.70
CA ILE A 1135 44.63 14.38 -12.82
C ILE A 1135 45.04 14.18 -14.29
N ASP A 1136 44.09 14.15 -15.22
CA ASP A 1136 44.37 14.00 -16.66
C ASP A 1136 45.16 15.19 -17.19
N ALA A 1137 44.84 16.41 -16.75
CA ALA A 1137 45.63 17.60 -17.06
C ALA A 1137 47.05 17.51 -16.51
N GLN A 1138 47.23 16.99 -15.28
CA GLN A 1138 48.55 16.75 -14.70
C GLN A 1138 49.33 15.66 -15.47
N LEU A 1139 48.67 14.56 -15.86
CA LEU A 1139 49.28 13.49 -16.66
C LEU A 1139 49.69 13.98 -18.05
N ALA A 1140 48.84 14.74 -18.73
CA ALA A 1140 49.16 15.33 -20.03
C ALA A 1140 50.33 16.34 -19.93
N ALA A 1141 50.39 17.11 -18.84
CA ALA A 1141 51.52 18.01 -18.58
C ALA A 1141 52.82 17.23 -18.32
N LEU A 1142 52.77 16.15 -17.54
CA LEU A 1142 53.90 15.23 -17.31
C LEU A 1142 54.35 14.52 -18.59
N GLU A 1143 53.43 14.06 -19.43
CA GLU A 1143 53.76 13.46 -20.73
C GLU A 1143 54.42 14.47 -21.67
N ALA A 1144 53.93 15.71 -21.69
CA ALA A 1144 54.54 16.78 -22.48
C ALA A 1144 55.95 17.13 -21.98
N GLU A 1145 56.15 17.17 -20.65
CA GLU A 1145 57.44 17.41 -20.02
C GLU A 1145 58.44 16.28 -20.32
N LEU A 1146 58.03 15.01 -20.19
CA LEU A 1146 58.86 13.85 -20.51
C LEU A 1146 59.22 13.77 -22.00
N ARG A 1147 58.29 14.13 -22.90
CA ARG A 1147 58.57 14.23 -24.34
C ARG A 1147 59.50 15.41 -24.67
N GLY A 1148 59.40 16.52 -23.94
CA GLY A 1148 60.30 17.68 -24.07
C GLY A 1148 61.73 17.39 -23.60
N GLN A 1149 61.89 16.56 -22.57
CA GLN A 1149 63.20 16.10 -22.06
C GLN A 1149 63.84 15.00 -22.92
N SER A 1150 63.09 14.41 -23.87
CA SER A 1150 63.54 13.34 -24.76
C SER A 1150 63.99 13.82 -26.15
N ALA A 1151 64.09 15.13 -26.40
CA ALA A 1151 64.64 15.67 -27.63
C ALA A 1151 66.18 15.52 -27.64
N PRO A 1152 66.79 14.79 -28.58
CA PRO A 1152 68.24 14.60 -28.60
C PRO A 1152 68.96 15.91 -28.95
N GLU A 1153 69.96 16.29 -28.15
CA GLU A 1153 70.94 17.32 -28.50
C GLU A 1153 71.57 16.99 -29.86
N ALA A 1154 71.55 17.96 -30.78
CA ALA A 1154 72.16 17.82 -32.09
C ALA A 1154 73.69 17.71 -31.96
N PRO A 1155 74.35 16.75 -32.63
CA PRO A 1155 75.81 16.67 -32.60
C PRO A 1155 76.43 17.74 -33.50
N GLU A 1156 77.32 18.56 -32.93
CA GLU A 1156 78.26 19.38 -33.70
C GLU A 1156 79.21 18.46 -34.48
N PHE A 1157 79.07 18.42 -35.80
CA PHE A 1157 80.05 17.81 -36.70
C PHE A 1157 80.80 18.91 -37.45
N GLU A 1158 82.09 19.07 -37.10
CA GLU A 1158 83.07 19.85 -37.86
C GLU A 1158 83.24 19.25 -39.26
N ALA A 1159 83.03 20.06 -40.29
CA ALA A 1159 83.32 19.71 -41.68
C ALA A 1159 84.74 20.18 -42.06
N GLN A 1160 85.71 19.25 -42.02
CA GLN A 1160 86.96 19.37 -42.77
C GLN A 1160 86.93 18.45 -44.00
N GLY A 1161 87.15 19.06 -45.18
CA GLY A 1161 88.04 18.51 -46.21
C GLY A 1161 87.54 17.41 -47.17
N MET A 1162 87.13 17.86 -48.36
CA MET A 1162 87.61 17.42 -49.70
C MET A 1162 87.74 15.94 -50.13
N ALA A 1163 87.14 15.71 -51.31
CA ALA A 1163 87.66 15.02 -52.52
C ALA A 1163 87.36 13.52 -52.78
N ALA A 1164 86.90 13.27 -54.02
CA ALA A 1164 87.12 12.17 -54.99
C ALA A 1164 87.21 10.71 -54.47
N ASP A 1165 86.55 9.70 -55.07
CA ASP A 1165 86.37 9.33 -56.49
C ASP A 1165 85.04 8.55 -56.66
#